data_AF-A0A1H6JW54-F1
#
_entry.id   AF-A0A1H6JW54-F1
#
_cell.length_a   1.000
_cell.length_b   1.000
_cell.length_c   1.000
_cell.angle_alpha   90.00
_cell.angle_beta   90.00
_cell.angle_gamma   90.00
#
_symmetry.space_group_name_H-M   'P 1'
#
loop_
_entity.id
_entity.type
_entity.pdbx_description
1 polymer ?
#
loop_
_entity_poly.entity_id
_entity_poly.type
_entity_poly.pdbx_seq_one_letter_code
_entity_poly.pdbx_strand_id
1 'polypeptide(L)'
;MSSIDTSLINPLTVKRFTESIIRSQGGQIDRSDGSCWRVRLPPALDDITDEQQVTLVFDPQEQEPGRSDFLVRPGTVFFNSLLDVAKESGTVGRVHLDGDSLQLHLPDFFDVSRLSSQILDYDSLRTDVALAFHFEVEMTTVSSYHRQRFETLTIDPESETFLPSLTNRYLAHLNPFLGDTPKEPTSDIGEGVISDSYDVALQEMQDRISDDLEELEQSAAESIDDRVQEIEALYERRRQEVRDEYDNLSDVREMKKQFEQQEQKKKDQMVSRHTVECDISLIGMSVIEYDIGEIQLALDDGDRTGQTAVAYYPGTNSFGDVECMSCGTALDRSTLPQLCDSGHVVCAGCLSTCETCQTTLCGACDVDIGPCHVCDSPECGECTATCDTCGGRACVVHRDTCSACGDVACRTCGVECATCGSFHCDDHLGICSTDSQEHCQDHRTTCSQCGDGVCEAHLSVCETCSDHLCPEDTGSCLTCDDSVCSTHRNYCSSCSDYHCLDHTDSCTVCTDPFCFGHLATCEECNKHVCPEDRVQCETCGQTICQDDSIECDHCRGHHCRAHASVCQVCETQVASTHLTACETCSGVACPDDRIECGMCGGVHCDDHAGQCSHCGDHVCEAHLGECSECGDPTCLDDLASCAEHSEPLCPDHRRSCAACVDLLGSGNANPFCIRFTTECASCGEYFCEDHITACTIGEGALCYEDALTCTSCEETICDEHSHTCSICDDVFCSADIESCSHCNEPVCEAHATTCHGGHEVVCQSHAVACAQCEEPICPDHRSVCGHCDEAFCTEHGTGCHECHEFHCQDHLLECSGCSDPICEADSDICVTTGNGFGISHLHACSECGELHCESYDHIRRCHECDDPFCDDHVIECAGCGDPVCDPHSGRCTITGDVYGDSHLATCIECGVLLSRDHAHEAPATDGYLCVEHFEQCEFCRQEYAPTSLVDGRCPACRNLSPKTEANIDQVSDAVGLFGRSHVGKNDSYIVVRGKHRIRGDIVIVYSRDGTQVHKRRMGIEERFGGWFK
;
A
#
# COMPACT_ATOMS: atom_id res chain seq x y z
N MET A 1 50.58 -16.00 34.54
CA MET A 1 51.74 -15.13 34.27
C MET A 1 51.75 -14.02 35.30
N SER A 2 52.86 -13.88 36.03
CA SER A 2 53.05 -12.90 37.10
C SER A 2 53.56 -11.56 36.53
N SER A 3 52.74 -10.51 36.62
CA SER A 3 53.12 -9.12 36.88
C SER A 3 51.97 -8.21 36.42
N ILE A 4 51.16 -7.72 37.35
CA ILE A 4 50.47 -6.45 37.11
C ILE A 4 51.60 -5.42 36.98
N ASP A 5 51.77 -4.93 35.76
CA ASP A 5 52.79 -3.94 35.43
C ASP A 5 52.37 -2.60 36.05
N THR A 6 52.70 -2.43 37.33
CA THR A 6 52.53 -1.19 38.11
C THR A 6 53.40 -0.04 37.56
N SER A 7 54.06 -0.22 36.40
CA SER A 7 54.85 0.79 35.72
C SER A 7 54.05 1.78 34.85
N LEU A 8 52.74 1.60 34.69
CA LEU A 8 51.90 2.42 33.81
C LEU A 8 51.22 3.64 34.46
N ILE A 9 51.44 3.93 35.74
CA ILE A 9 50.99 5.22 36.31
C ILE A 9 52.02 6.30 35.95
N ASN A 10 51.74 7.09 34.92
CA ASN A 10 52.55 8.24 34.52
C ASN A 10 52.81 9.15 35.76
N PRO A 11 54.04 9.67 35.98
CA PRO A 11 54.36 10.61 37.05
C PRO A 11 53.38 11.78 37.20
N LEU A 12 52.73 12.21 36.11
CA LEU A 12 51.69 13.24 36.13
C LEU A 12 50.42 12.76 36.86
N THR A 13 50.00 11.52 36.61
CA THR A 13 48.86 10.86 37.28
C THR A 13 49.16 10.60 38.75
N VAL A 14 50.38 10.15 39.08
CA VAL A 14 50.84 10.02 40.48
C VAL A 14 50.78 11.37 41.21
N LYS A 15 51.26 12.44 40.56
CA LYS A 15 51.21 13.81 41.11
C LYS A 15 49.77 14.27 41.32
N ARG A 16 48.89 14.13 40.32
CA ARG A 16 47.47 14.55 40.41
C ARG A 16 46.70 13.75 41.47
N PHE A 17 46.89 12.43 41.52
CA PHE A 17 46.31 11.56 42.55
C PHE A 17 46.77 11.97 43.96
N THR A 18 48.08 12.13 44.15
CA THR A 18 48.67 12.58 45.41
C THR A 18 48.14 13.95 45.83
N GLU A 19 47.97 14.87 44.88
CA GLU A 19 47.37 16.18 45.17
C GLU A 19 45.92 16.06 45.61
N SER A 20 45.13 15.27 44.87
CA SER A 20 43.69 15.14 45.10
C SER A 20 43.42 14.60 46.51
N ILE A 21 44.09 13.50 46.89
CA ILE A 21 43.93 12.88 48.21
C ILE A 21 44.39 13.80 49.35
N ILE A 22 45.53 14.47 49.18
CA ILE A 22 46.04 15.37 50.22
C ILE A 22 45.12 16.57 50.40
N ARG A 23 44.58 17.14 49.33
CA ARG A 23 43.65 18.27 49.41
C ARG A 23 42.27 17.88 49.92
N SER A 24 41.71 16.75 49.47
CA SER A 24 40.39 16.28 49.89
C SER A 24 40.33 15.99 51.39
N GLN A 25 41.44 15.55 51.98
CA GLN A 25 41.60 15.31 53.41
C GLN A 25 42.06 16.55 54.21
N GLY A 26 42.02 17.74 53.60
CA GLY A 26 42.33 19.02 54.27
C GLY A 26 43.82 19.36 54.42
N GLY A 27 44.70 18.62 53.76
CA GLY A 27 46.14 18.92 53.64
C GLY A 27 46.43 20.11 52.71
N GLN A 28 47.58 20.74 52.90
CA GLN A 28 48.01 21.90 52.10
C GLN A 28 49.26 21.59 51.29
N ILE A 29 49.28 21.99 50.02
CA ILE A 29 50.38 21.69 49.09
C ILE A 29 50.98 23.01 48.59
N ASP A 30 52.27 23.22 48.86
CA ASP A 30 53.10 24.28 48.30
C ASP A 30 53.86 23.75 47.08
N ARG A 31 53.58 24.34 45.92
CA ARG A 31 54.10 23.99 44.59
C ARG A 31 55.16 24.96 44.08
N SER A 32 55.71 25.79 44.96
CA SER A 32 56.72 26.78 44.58
C SER A 32 58.01 26.15 43.99
N ASP A 33 58.25 24.87 44.23
CA ASP A 33 59.27 24.06 43.57
C ASP A 33 58.63 22.99 42.66
N GLY A 34 59.06 22.92 41.40
CA GLY A 34 58.52 21.95 40.43
C GLY A 34 59.06 20.52 40.61
N SER A 35 60.18 20.38 41.33
CA SER A 35 60.90 19.11 41.54
C SER A 35 60.49 18.39 42.84
N CYS A 36 59.94 19.11 43.81
CA CYS A 36 59.41 18.56 45.06
C CYS A 36 58.24 19.39 45.59
N TRP A 37 57.31 18.77 46.32
CA TRP A 37 56.19 19.47 46.94
C TRP A 37 56.37 19.55 48.44
N ARG A 38 56.23 20.75 49.02
CA ARG A 38 56.14 20.88 50.48
C ARG A 38 54.69 20.74 50.88
N VAL A 39 54.39 19.72 51.68
CA VAL A 39 53.03 19.34 52.02
C VAL A 39 52.84 19.35 53.52
N ARG A 40 51.74 19.96 53.98
CA ARG A 40 51.21 19.69 55.31
C ARG A 40 50.32 18.45 55.21
N LEU A 41 50.71 17.37 55.87
CA LEU A 41 49.97 16.12 55.82
C LEU A 41 48.60 16.28 56.53
N PRO A 42 47.53 15.68 55.99
CA PRO A 42 46.26 15.55 56.67
C PRO A 42 46.36 14.58 57.86
N PRO A 43 45.50 14.69 58.89
CA PRO A 43 45.52 13.82 60.07
C PRO A 43 45.40 12.32 59.75
N ALA A 44 44.75 11.97 58.63
CA ALA A 44 44.62 10.59 58.16
C ALA A 44 45.95 9.94 57.75
N LEU A 45 47.02 10.74 57.56
CA LEU A 45 48.37 10.25 57.21
C LEU A 45 49.38 10.43 58.35
N ASP A 46 48.92 10.72 59.58
CA ASP A 46 49.77 10.96 60.76
C ASP A 46 50.61 9.73 61.15
N ASP A 47 50.14 8.51 60.85
CA ASP A 47 50.82 7.25 61.18
C ASP A 47 52.13 7.03 60.40
N ILE A 48 52.36 7.82 59.35
CA ILE A 48 53.54 7.69 58.47
C ILE A 48 54.74 8.46 59.03
N THR A 49 54.52 9.55 59.77
CA THR A 49 55.59 10.38 60.34
C THR A 49 55.10 11.35 61.42
N ASP A 50 55.93 11.58 62.44
CA ASP A 50 55.68 12.56 63.50
C ASP A 50 55.78 14.04 63.03
N GLU A 51 56.18 14.28 61.77
CA GLU A 51 56.37 15.61 61.18
C GLU A 51 55.11 16.09 60.42
N GLN A 52 54.47 17.17 60.88
CA GLN A 52 53.28 17.76 60.22
C GLN A 52 53.57 18.37 58.84
N GLN A 53 54.84 18.57 58.46
CA GLN A 53 55.22 19.21 57.20
C GLN A 53 56.35 18.44 56.55
N VAL A 54 56.08 17.85 55.39
CA VAL A 54 56.97 16.90 54.70
C VAL A 54 57.27 17.37 53.28
N THR A 55 58.36 16.85 52.71
CA THR A 55 58.70 17.09 51.30
C THR A 55 58.42 15.83 50.49
N LEU A 56 57.59 15.96 49.45
CA LEU A 56 57.27 14.89 48.52
C LEU A 56 58.14 15.01 47.27
N VAL A 57 58.83 13.92 46.93
CA VAL A 57 59.69 13.80 45.76
C VAL A 57 59.07 12.77 44.82
N PHE A 58 58.82 13.14 43.57
CA PHE A 58 58.18 12.26 42.58
C PHE A 58 59.20 11.62 41.62
N ASP A 59 60.37 12.24 41.46
CA ASP A 59 61.49 11.68 40.70
C ASP A 59 62.84 11.83 41.44
N PRO A 60 63.46 10.72 41.90
CA PRO A 60 64.79 10.73 42.51
C PRO A 60 65.88 11.30 41.62
N GLN A 61 65.66 11.39 40.30
CA GLN A 61 66.62 11.99 39.36
C GLN A 61 66.59 13.52 39.36
N GLU A 62 65.49 14.13 39.81
CA GLU A 62 65.29 15.57 39.95
C GLU A 62 65.78 16.06 41.32
N GLN A 63 65.51 15.30 42.38
CA GLN A 63 66.00 15.54 43.74
C GLN A 63 66.19 14.21 44.47
N GLU A 64 67.36 13.96 45.05
CA GLU A 64 67.55 12.79 45.91
C GLU A 64 66.78 13.00 47.23
N PRO A 65 65.88 12.09 47.63
CA PRO A 65 65.11 12.25 48.86
C PRO A 65 66.03 12.24 50.07
N GLY A 66 65.93 13.28 50.91
CA GLY A 66 66.57 13.35 52.22
C GLY A 66 65.96 12.38 53.22
N ARG A 67 66.48 12.39 54.45
CA ARG A 67 66.06 11.45 55.52
C ARG A 67 64.61 11.65 56.01
N SER A 68 64.03 12.82 55.73
CA SER A 68 62.66 13.25 56.08
C SER A 68 61.80 13.52 54.84
N ASP A 69 62.26 13.13 53.65
CA ASP A 69 61.54 13.33 52.39
C ASP A 69 60.93 12.01 51.92
N PHE A 70 59.73 12.06 51.35
CA PHE A 70 59.01 10.88 50.88
C PHE A 70 59.08 10.76 49.36
N LEU A 71 59.57 9.62 48.88
CA LEU A 71 59.45 9.25 47.47
C LEU A 71 58.02 8.76 47.19
N VAL A 72 57.33 9.43 46.28
CA VAL A 72 55.94 9.14 45.93
C VAL A 72 55.88 8.43 44.58
N ARG A 73 55.80 7.10 44.63
CA ARG A 73 55.71 6.21 43.46
C ARG A 73 54.92 4.95 43.82
N PRO A 74 54.28 4.28 42.84
CA PRO A 74 53.67 2.96 43.05
C PRO A 74 54.64 2.01 43.77
N GLY A 75 54.17 1.38 44.85
CA GLY A 75 54.96 0.46 45.69
C GLY A 75 55.83 1.12 46.78
N THR A 76 55.84 2.45 46.93
CA THR A 76 56.46 3.09 48.11
C THR A 76 55.49 3.13 49.29
N VAL A 77 56.01 3.05 50.52
CA VAL A 77 55.20 3.06 51.74
C VAL A 77 54.25 4.27 51.77
N PHE A 78 54.75 5.46 51.42
CA PHE A 78 53.95 6.67 51.39
C PHE A 78 52.83 6.63 50.34
N PHE A 79 53.09 6.08 49.15
CA PHE A 79 52.08 5.96 48.11
C PHE A 79 51.04 4.88 48.45
N ASN A 80 51.45 3.78 49.06
CA ASN A 80 50.53 2.75 49.55
C ASN A 80 49.63 3.30 50.66
N SER A 81 50.17 4.07 51.61
CA SER A 81 49.33 4.73 52.61
C SER A 81 48.42 5.81 52.04
N LEU A 82 48.79 6.47 50.93
CA LEU A 82 47.86 7.33 50.19
C LEU A 82 46.73 6.54 49.53
N LEU A 83 47.01 5.33 49.04
CA LEU A 83 45.98 4.42 48.52
C LEU A 83 45.06 3.95 49.66
N ASP A 84 45.61 3.59 50.82
CA ASP A 84 44.83 3.18 51.98
C ASP A 84 43.89 4.30 52.45
N VAL A 85 44.36 5.54 52.52
CA VAL A 85 43.52 6.71 52.86
C VAL A 85 42.48 7.01 51.78
N ALA A 86 42.80 6.79 50.50
CA ALA A 86 41.82 6.90 49.43
C ALA A 86 40.71 5.84 49.55
N LYS A 87 41.07 4.60 49.94
CA LYS A 87 40.12 3.51 50.20
C LYS A 87 39.24 3.77 51.42
N GLU A 88 39.78 4.36 52.49
CA GLU A 88 39.02 4.67 53.73
C GLU A 88 37.99 5.80 53.58
N SER A 89 38.12 6.65 52.55
CA SER A 89 37.32 7.87 52.43
C SER A 89 36.12 7.79 51.48
N GLY A 90 35.84 6.61 50.89
CA GLY A 90 34.65 6.37 50.07
C GLY A 90 34.41 7.49 49.07
N THR A 91 35.34 7.70 48.14
CA THR A 91 35.28 8.86 47.24
C THR A 91 34.14 8.70 46.26
N VAL A 92 33.14 9.58 46.33
CA VAL A 92 32.10 9.72 45.31
C VAL A 92 32.64 10.61 44.18
N GLY A 93 32.97 10.02 43.04
CA GLY A 93 33.26 10.73 41.80
C GLY A 93 31.99 11.30 41.17
N ARG A 94 32.08 12.44 40.48
CA ARG A 94 30.95 12.99 39.70
C ARG A 94 31.44 13.39 38.34
N VAL A 95 30.78 12.89 37.29
CA VAL A 95 31.15 13.12 35.90
C VAL A 95 29.88 13.44 35.10
N HIS A 96 29.98 14.43 34.23
CA HIS A 96 28.94 14.78 33.27
C HIS A 96 29.46 14.47 31.86
N LEU A 97 28.70 13.69 31.09
CA LEU A 97 29.02 13.21 29.76
C LEU A 97 28.09 13.90 28.75
N ASP A 98 28.52 15.07 28.28
CA ASP A 98 27.81 15.87 27.26
C ASP A 98 28.39 15.67 25.85
N GLY A 99 27.70 16.21 24.85
CA GLY A 99 28.11 16.18 23.44
C GLY A 99 29.38 17.00 23.13
N ASP A 100 29.75 17.94 24.00
CA ASP A 100 30.99 18.73 23.86
C ASP A 100 32.22 17.96 24.40
N SER A 101 32.00 17.09 25.38
CA SER A 101 33.04 16.31 26.06
C SER A 101 33.32 14.98 25.37
N LEU A 102 32.40 14.52 24.51
CA LEU A 102 32.49 13.25 23.80
C LEU A 102 32.57 13.43 22.29
N GLN A 103 33.26 12.51 21.61
CA GLN A 103 33.28 12.48 20.14
C GLN A 103 31.93 11.99 19.62
N LEU A 104 31.22 12.82 18.84
CA LEU A 104 29.98 12.43 18.17
C LEU A 104 30.26 11.49 17.00
N HIS A 105 29.41 10.48 16.82
CA HIS A 105 29.49 9.50 15.73
C HIS A 105 28.26 9.60 14.81
N LEU A 106 28.31 8.96 13.64
CA LEU A 106 27.17 8.79 12.72
C LEU A 106 26.64 7.35 12.80
N PRO A 107 25.36 7.11 12.46
CA PRO A 107 24.85 5.77 12.24
C PRO A 107 25.65 5.03 11.15
N ASP A 108 25.86 3.74 11.36
CA ASP A 108 26.76 2.92 10.55
C ASP A 108 26.24 2.66 9.12
N PHE A 109 24.93 2.64 8.89
CA PHE A 109 24.37 2.47 7.55
C PHE A 109 24.69 3.65 6.59
N PHE A 110 25.15 4.80 7.10
CA PHE A 110 25.68 5.86 6.24
C PHE A 110 27.00 5.47 5.57
N ASP A 111 27.75 4.50 6.09
CA ASP A 111 29.01 4.04 5.49
C ASP A 111 28.79 3.29 4.16
N VAL A 112 27.62 2.65 4.01
CA VAL A 112 27.21 1.92 2.79
C VAL A 112 26.22 2.71 1.92
N SER A 113 25.78 3.87 2.40
CA SER A 113 24.92 4.77 1.65
C SER A 113 25.69 5.49 0.54
N ARG A 114 24.98 5.88 -0.53
CA ARG A 114 25.53 6.78 -1.57
C ARG A 114 25.49 8.25 -1.16
N LEU A 115 24.86 8.56 -0.03
CA LEU A 115 24.78 9.91 0.51
C LEU A 115 26.08 10.26 1.23
N SER A 116 26.61 11.43 0.96
CA SER A 116 27.58 12.07 1.85
C SER A 116 26.83 12.68 3.04
N SER A 117 27.33 12.43 4.26
CA SER A 117 26.68 12.84 5.51
C SER A 117 27.62 13.68 6.37
N GLN A 118 27.07 14.70 7.03
CA GLN A 118 27.81 15.58 7.94
C GLN A 118 26.96 15.94 9.16
N ILE A 119 27.54 15.81 10.36
CA ILE A 119 26.94 16.32 11.60
C ILE A 119 27.03 17.85 11.62
N LEU A 120 25.89 18.51 11.74
CA LEU A 120 25.76 19.96 11.84
C LEU A 120 25.83 20.45 13.29
N ASP A 121 25.02 19.84 14.17
CA ASP A 121 24.87 20.23 15.57
C ASP A 121 24.36 19.06 16.43
N TYR A 122 24.48 19.19 17.76
CA TYR A 122 23.88 18.27 18.75
C TYR A 122 23.01 19.06 19.74
N ASP A 123 21.72 18.74 19.75
CA ASP A 123 20.74 19.35 20.64
C ASP A 123 20.48 18.42 21.84
N SER A 124 21.01 18.78 23.02
CA SER A 124 20.73 18.05 24.27
C SER A 124 19.28 18.25 24.69
N LEU A 125 18.52 17.15 24.83
CA LEU A 125 17.10 17.16 25.17
C LEU A 125 16.86 16.91 26.67
N ARG A 126 17.58 15.94 27.25
CA ARG A 126 17.53 15.62 28.67
C ARG A 126 18.85 15.03 29.15
N THR A 127 19.05 15.05 30.46
CA THR A 127 20.20 14.43 31.12
C THR A 127 19.69 13.33 32.04
N ASP A 128 20.16 12.10 31.80
CA ASP A 128 19.87 10.95 32.64
C ASP A 128 21.06 10.68 33.59
N VAL A 129 20.85 9.85 34.61
CA VAL A 129 21.86 9.58 35.65
C VAL A 129 22.11 8.09 35.77
N ALA A 130 23.37 7.70 35.94
CA ALA A 130 23.80 6.34 36.23
C ALA A 130 24.78 6.31 37.41
N LEU A 131 24.85 5.18 38.10
CA LEU A 131 25.79 4.92 39.18
C LEU A 131 26.86 3.93 38.71
N ALA A 132 28.13 4.32 38.75
CA ALA A 132 29.24 3.43 38.48
C ALA A 132 29.90 3.00 39.78
N PHE A 133 29.92 1.70 40.07
CA PHE A 133 30.60 1.11 41.22
C PHE A 133 31.94 0.53 40.80
N HIS A 134 33.01 0.90 41.51
CA HIS A 134 34.37 0.44 41.24
C HIS A 134 34.76 -0.61 42.29
N PHE A 135 34.91 -1.85 41.86
CA PHE A 135 35.26 -2.99 42.71
C PHE A 135 36.72 -3.38 42.56
N GLU A 136 37.34 -3.74 43.67
CA GLU A 136 38.58 -4.50 43.75
C GLU A 136 38.22 -5.95 43.99
N VAL A 137 38.66 -6.85 43.11
CA VAL A 137 38.52 -8.29 43.33
C VAL A 137 39.90 -8.87 43.56
N GLU A 138 40.12 -9.41 44.76
CA GLU A 138 41.36 -10.07 45.16
C GLU A 138 41.12 -11.57 45.36
N MET A 139 41.78 -12.38 44.54
CA MET A 139 41.73 -13.84 44.61
C MET A 139 43.08 -14.37 45.07
N THR A 140 43.11 -15.10 46.18
CA THR A 140 44.35 -15.59 46.79
C THR A 140 44.30 -17.09 47.09
N THR A 141 45.47 -17.73 47.00
CA THR A 141 45.71 -19.08 47.54
C THR A 141 46.96 -19.06 48.42
N VAL A 142 46.98 -19.88 49.47
CA VAL A 142 48.07 -19.90 50.45
C VAL A 142 49.40 -20.40 49.85
N SER A 143 49.38 -21.09 48.70
CA SER A 143 50.57 -21.74 48.15
C SER A 143 51.36 -20.91 47.14
N SER A 144 50.75 -20.02 46.34
CA SER A 144 51.49 -19.11 45.43
C SER A 144 50.64 -18.27 44.46
N TYR A 145 49.31 -18.40 44.44
CA TYR A 145 48.47 -17.70 43.46
C TYR A 145 47.86 -16.43 44.09
N HIS A 146 48.13 -15.27 43.49
CA HIS A 146 47.53 -13.98 43.84
C HIS A 146 47.14 -13.31 42.53
N ARG A 147 45.83 -13.05 42.35
CA ARG A 147 45.28 -12.33 41.20
C ARG A 147 44.41 -11.21 41.73
N GLN A 148 44.69 -9.99 41.29
CA GLN A 148 43.94 -8.79 41.66
C GLN A 148 43.44 -8.14 40.37
N ARG A 149 42.15 -7.78 40.32
CA ARG A 149 41.57 -7.04 39.20
C ARG A 149 40.66 -5.91 39.69
N PHE A 150 40.53 -4.90 38.85
CA PHE A 150 39.64 -3.76 39.06
C PHE A 150 38.49 -3.87 38.07
N GLU A 151 37.28 -3.85 38.57
CA GLU A 151 36.06 -3.95 37.77
C GLU A 151 35.20 -2.72 38.00
N THR A 152 34.49 -2.27 36.97
CA THR A 152 33.54 -1.18 37.09
C THR A 152 32.20 -1.61 36.51
N LEU A 153 31.14 -1.41 37.28
CA LEU A 153 29.77 -1.71 36.87
C LEU A 153 28.95 -0.43 36.91
N THR A 154 28.40 -0.03 35.76
CA THR A 154 27.47 1.10 35.68
C THR A 154 26.03 0.60 35.64
N ILE A 155 25.18 1.14 36.50
CA ILE A 155 23.78 0.77 36.63
C ILE A 155 22.89 2.02 36.54
N ASP A 156 21.77 1.88 35.87
CA ASP A 156 20.69 2.86 35.95
C ASP A 156 19.95 2.70 37.30
N PRO A 157 19.94 3.73 38.17
CA PRO A 157 19.33 3.65 39.49
C PRO A 157 17.80 3.55 39.47
N GLU A 158 17.12 3.87 38.37
CA GLU A 158 15.65 3.76 38.27
C GLU A 158 15.22 2.38 37.74
N SER A 159 15.90 1.87 36.72
CA SER A 159 15.56 0.61 36.07
C SER A 159 16.34 -0.60 36.61
N GLU A 160 17.39 -0.38 37.41
CA GLU A 160 18.35 -1.38 37.88
C GLU A 160 19.04 -2.14 36.72
N THR A 161 19.04 -1.57 35.52
CA THR A 161 19.67 -2.16 34.34
C THR A 161 21.14 -1.81 34.27
N PHE A 162 21.97 -2.79 33.90
CA PHE A 162 23.39 -2.57 33.67
C PHE A 162 23.61 -1.86 32.33
N LEU A 163 24.48 -0.84 32.34
CA LEU A 163 24.83 -0.04 31.18
C LEU A 163 26.30 -0.29 30.78
N PRO A 164 26.61 -1.43 30.14
CA PRO A 164 27.99 -1.79 29.79
C PRO A 164 28.59 -0.83 28.76
N SER A 165 27.81 -0.37 27.78
CA SER A 165 28.27 0.62 26.78
C SER A 165 28.64 1.94 27.44
N LEU A 166 27.86 2.40 28.43
CA LEU A 166 28.16 3.59 29.23
C LEU A 166 29.40 3.38 30.10
N THR A 167 29.58 2.18 30.67
CA THR A 167 30.77 1.80 31.43
C THR A 167 32.02 1.93 30.55
N ASN A 168 32.01 1.31 29.37
CA ASN A 168 33.13 1.33 28.43
C ASN A 168 33.46 2.76 27.99
N ARG A 169 32.44 3.55 27.66
CA ARG A 169 32.61 4.95 27.26
C ARG A 169 33.18 5.79 28.40
N TYR A 170 32.62 5.66 29.60
CA TYR A 170 33.12 6.34 30.80
C TYR A 170 34.59 6.00 31.07
N LEU A 171 34.95 4.71 31.07
CA LEU A 171 36.32 4.26 31.30
C LEU A 171 37.29 4.77 30.23
N ALA A 172 36.89 4.77 28.96
CA ALA A 172 37.68 5.30 27.85
C ALA A 172 37.95 6.81 27.97
N HIS A 173 37.03 7.55 28.59
CA HIS A 173 37.10 9.01 28.73
C HIS A 173 37.38 9.51 30.16
N LEU A 174 37.75 8.63 31.10
CA LEU A 174 38.04 8.96 32.51
C LEU A 174 39.14 10.02 32.73
N ASN A 175 40.20 10.01 31.91
CA ASN A 175 41.38 10.86 32.10
C ASN A 175 41.11 12.38 31.99
N PRO A 176 40.32 12.87 31.00
CA PRO A 176 39.85 14.25 30.93
C PRO A 176 39.12 14.77 32.18
N PHE A 177 38.29 13.94 32.83
CA PHE A 177 37.38 14.39 33.90
C PHE A 177 38.01 14.46 35.30
N LEU A 178 39.24 13.98 35.49
CA LEU A 178 39.97 14.04 36.77
C LEU A 178 40.47 15.46 37.15
N GLY A 179 40.21 16.47 36.33
CA GLY A 179 40.69 17.85 36.49
C GLY A 179 39.62 18.90 36.86
N ASP A 180 38.39 18.71 36.40
CA ASP A 180 37.28 19.63 36.61
C ASP A 180 36.20 18.90 37.40
N THR A 181 36.10 19.16 38.70
CA THR A 181 34.92 18.77 39.47
C THR A 181 33.74 19.62 39.00
N PRO A 182 32.69 19.05 38.39
CA PRO A 182 31.49 19.80 38.09
C PRO A 182 30.85 20.32 39.38
N LYS A 183 30.12 21.44 39.27
CA LYS A 183 29.30 21.98 40.36
C LYS A 183 28.20 20.97 40.75
N GLU A 184 27.66 21.14 41.95
CA GLU A 184 26.62 20.30 42.57
C GLU A 184 25.59 19.74 41.55
N PRO A 185 25.18 18.46 41.70
CA PRO A 185 24.26 17.80 40.79
C PRO A 185 22.93 18.55 40.71
N THR A 186 22.25 18.42 39.58
CA THR A 186 20.85 18.82 39.48
C THR A 186 19.90 17.78 40.10
N SER A 187 20.36 16.54 40.27
CA SER A 187 19.57 15.38 40.71
C SER A 187 20.10 14.78 42.03
N ASP A 188 19.22 14.67 43.03
CA ASP A 188 19.52 14.12 44.37
C ASP A 188 19.10 12.63 44.39
N ILE A 189 20.07 11.71 44.30
CA ILE A 189 19.80 10.27 44.39
C ILE A 189 19.72 9.89 45.88
N GLY A 190 18.59 9.33 46.29
CA GLY A 190 18.39 8.92 47.68
C GLY A 190 19.32 7.78 48.12
N GLU A 191 19.79 7.83 49.36
CA GLU A 191 20.69 6.80 49.95
C GLU A 191 20.13 5.37 49.84
N GLY A 192 18.81 5.19 49.86
CA GLY A 192 18.18 3.87 49.67
C GLY A 192 18.42 3.29 48.28
N VAL A 193 18.25 4.12 47.24
CA VAL A 193 18.44 3.71 45.84
C VAL A 193 19.90 3.35 45.56
N ILE A 194 20.84 4.08 46.15
CA ILE A 194 22.27 3.77 46.06
C ILE A 194 22.57 2.41 46.71
N SER A 195 21.96 2.12 47.87
CA SER A 195 22.14 0.84 48.56
C SER A 195 21.58 -0.33 47.74
N ASP A 196 20.38 -0.18 47.20
CA ASP A 196 19.73 -1.22 46.37
C ASP A 196 20.56 -1.47 45.10
N SER A 197 21.00 -0.39 44.43
CA SER A 197 21.88 -0.46 43.25
C SER A 197 23.24 -1.10 43.56
N TYR A 198 23.80 -0.86 44.75
CA TYR A 198 25.04 -1.49 45.19
C TYR A 198 24.88 -2.99 45.40
N ASP A 199 23.79 -3.44 46.03
CA ASP A 199 23.53 -4.86 46.26
C ASP A 199 23.36 -5.60 44.93
N VAL A 200 22.66 -4.99 43.96
CA VAL A 200 22.52 -5.51 42.59
C VAL A 200 23.89 -5.59 41.89
N ALA A 201 24.69 -4.52 41.95
CA ALA A 201 26.03 -4.50 41.36
C ALA A 201 26.99 -5.51 42.01
N LEU A 202 26.89 -5.71 43.33
CA LEU A 202 27.71 -6.68 44.06
C LEU A 202 27.35 -8.12 43.64
N GLN A 203 26.06 -8.41 43.45
CA GLN A 203 25.62 -9.73 42.98
C GLN A 203 26.09 -9.99 41.54
N GLU A 204 25.92 -9.05 40.61
CA GLU A 204 26.43 -9.17 39.25
C GLU A 204 27.97 -9.36 39.23
N MET A 205 28.69 -8.67 40.11
CA MET A 205 30.13 -8.90 40.25
C MET A 205 30.42 -10.32 40.74
N GLN A 206 29.67 -10.84 41.71
CA GLN A 206 29.84 -12.23 42.15
C GLN A 206 29.59 -13.23 41.02
N ASP A 207 28.56 -12.98 40.20
CA ASP A 207 28.23 -13.82 39.06
C ASP A 207 29.32 -13.78 37.98
N ARG A 208 29.84 -12.59 37.62
CA ARG A 208 30.94 -12.44 36.64
C ARG A 208 32.26 -13.10 37.07
N ILE A 209 32.51 -13.21 38.36
CA ILE A 209 33.74 -13.85 38.86
C ILE A 209 33.56 -15.35 39.14
N SER A 210 32.33 -15.87 39.05
CA SER A 210 32.02 -17.25 39.43
C SER A 210 32.80 -18.26 38.59
N ASP A 211 32.79 -18.12 37.26
CA ASP A 211 33.54 -18.98 36.34
C ASP A 211 35.06 -18.94 36.61
N ASP A 212 35.61 -17.74 36.85
CA ASP A 212 37.03 -17.57 37.21
C ASP A 212 37.36 -18.26 38.55
N LEU A 213 36.44 -18.22 39.52
CA LEU A 213 36.60 -18.91 40.81
C LEU A 213 36.51 -20.42 40.64
N GLU A 214 35.57 -20.93 39.86
CA GLU A 214 35.43 -22.36 39.56
C GLU A 214 36.66 -22.91 38.83
N GLU A 215 37.20 -22.17 37.84
CA GLU A 215 38.44 -22.53 37.15
C GLU A 215 39.62 -22.61 38.15
N LEU A 216 39.75 -21.61 39.02
CA LEU A 216 40.81 -21.58 40.04
C LEU A 216 40.65 -22.70 41.08
N GLU A 217 39.43 -23.00 41.49
CA GLU A 217 39.12 -24.11 42.39
C GLU A 217 39.41 -25.47 41.75
N GLN A 218 39.08 -25.66 40.47
CA GLN A 218 39.38 -26.87 39.72
C GLN A 218 40.88 -27.06 39.54
N SER A 219 41.60 -26.01 39.12
CA SER A 219 43.05 -26.01 38.98
C SER A 219 43.74 -26.31 40.32
N ALA A 220 43.24 -25.73 41.41
CA ALA A 220 43.70 -26.03 42.76
C ALA A 220 43.40 -27.49 43.15
N ALA A 221 42.22 -28.01 42.83
CA ALA A 221 41.81 -29.38 43.12
C ALA A 221 42.66 -30.43 42.39
N GLU A 222 42.99 -30.20 41.11
CA GLU A 222 43.89 -31.07 40.34
C GLU A 222 45.30 -31.09 40.96
N SER A 223 45.84 -29.92 41.32
CA SER A 223 47.12 -29.82 42.02
C SER A 223 47.08 -30.48 43.42
N ILE A 224 45.95 -30.43 44.13
CA ILE A 224 45.74 -31.14 45.39
C ILE A 224 45.77 -32.65 45.15
N ASP A 225 45.03 -33.16 44.15
CA ASP A 225 44.87 -34.60 43.93
C ASP A 225 46.21 -35.27 43.60
N ASP A 226 46.99 -34.72 42.68
CA ASP A 226 48.34 -35.20 42.35
C ASP A 226 49.24 -35.28 43.59
N ARG A 227 49.18 -34.24 44.44
CA ARG A 227 50.01 -34.14 45.63
C ARG A 227 49.52 -35.05 46.75
N VAL A 228 48.21 -35.24 46.88
CA VAL A 228 47.59 -36.18 47.82
C VAL A 228 47.93 -37.61 47.42
N GLN A 229 47.83 -37.97 46.14
CA GLN A 229 48.22 -39.29 45.63
C GLN A 229 49.71 -39.57 45.87
N GLU A 230 50.60 -38.57 45.69
CA GLU A 230 52.02 -38.72 46.03
C GLU A 230 52.24 -38.99 47.53
N ILE A 231 51.48 -38.30 48.39
CA ILE A 231 51.49 -38.53 49.84
C ILE A 231 50.99 -39.95 50.16
N GLU A 232 49.87 -40.38 49.59
CA GLU A 232 49.32 -41.73 49.77
C GLU A 232 50.30 -42.82 49.37
N ALA A 233 50.89 -42.71 48.17
CA ALA A 233 51.87 -43.66 47.66
C ALA A 233 53.11 -43.73 48.55
N LEU A 234 53.57 -42.60 49.08
CA LEU A 234 54.70 -42.54 50.00
C LEU A 234 54.40 -43.25 51.34
N TYR A 235 53.21 -43.06 51.90
CA TYR A 235 52.83 -43.69 53.17
C TYR A 235 52.45 -45.16 53.00
N GLU A 236 51.90 -45.58 51.85
CA GLU A 236 51.68 -47.00 51.55
C GLU A 236 53.01 -47.76 51.44
N ARG A 237 54.00 -47.17 50.77
CA ARG A 237 55.36 -47.74 50.72
C ARG A 237 55.94 -47.92 52.12
N ARG A 238 55.84 -46.90 52.99
CA ARG A 238 56.29 -47.00 54.38
C ARG A 238 55.54 -48.06 55.19
N ARG A 239 54.23 -48.20 54.99
CA ARG A 239 53.43 -49.27 55.63
C ARG A 239 53.88 -50.66 55.18
N GLN A 240 54.25 -50.81 53.91
CA GLN A 240 54.73 -52.07 53.36
C GLN A 240 56.13 -52.41 53.88
N GLU A 241 57.06 -51.45 53.89
CA GLU A 241 58.39 -51.61 54.50
C GLU A 241 58.29 -52.09 55.95
N VAL A 242 57.38 -51.49 56.74
CA VAL A 242 57.18 -51.86 58.15
C VAL A 242 56.52 -53.22 58.31
N ARG A 243 55.69 -53.66 57.35
CA ARG A 243 55.10 -55.00 57.33
C ARG A 243 56.15 -56.07 57.03
N ASP A 244 57.10 -55.75 56.16
CA ASP A 244 58.14 -56.68 55.71
C ASP A 244 59.31 -56.79 56.71
N GLU A 245 59.57 -55.74 57.50
CA GLU A 245 60.71 -55.67 58.43
C GLU A 245 60.39 -56.16 59.86
N TYR A 246 59.12 -56.21 60.28
CA TYR A 246 58.71 -56.54 61.65
C TYR A 246 57.76 -57.75 61.74
N ASP A 247 58.17 -58.80 62.47
CA ASP A 247 57.35 -60.00 62.69
C ASP A 247 56.28 -59.86 63.80
N ASN A 248 56.41 -58.84 64.67
CA ASN A 248 55.50 -58.66 65.80
C ASN A 248 54.25 -57.85 65.41
N LEU A 249 53.09 -58.51 65.46
CA LEU A 249 51.78 -57.94 65.13
C LEU A 249 51.36 -56.74 66.01
N SER A 250 51.85 -56.59 67.26
CA SER A 250 51.49 -55.43 68.09
C SER A 250 52.16 -54.15 67.60
N ASP A 251 53.44 -54.24 67.25
CA ASP A 251 54.28 -53.08 66.93
C ASP A 251 53.95 -52.56 65.52
N VAL A 252 53.68 -53.48 64.59
CA VAL A 252 53.16 -53.16 63.25
C VAL A 252 51.81 -52.43 63.33
N ARG A 253 50.91 -52.82 64.24
CA ARG A 253 49.61 -52.16 64.40
C ARG A 253 49.74 -50.74 64.94
N GLU A 254 50.63 -50.52 65.90
CA GLU A 254 50.83 -49.20 66.50
C GLU A 254 51.50 -48.23 65.52
N MET A 255 52.54 -48.68 64.81
CA MET A 255 53.20 -47.92 63.74
C MET A 255 52.23 -47.60 62.59
N LYS A 256 51.38 -48.56 62.19
CA LYS A 256 50.35 -48.33 61.16
C LYS A 256 49.41 -47.19 61.56
N LYS A 257 48.93 -47.19 62.80
CA LYS A 257 48.05 -46.14 63.32
C LYS A 257 48.73 -44.77 63.35
N GLN A 258 50.03 -44.72 63.70
CA GLN A 258 50.80 -43.47 63.67
C GLN A 258 50.98 -42.94 62.24
N PHE A 259 51.26 -43.81 61.26
CA PHE A 259 51.35 -43.39 59.86
C PHE A 259 50.01 -42.94 59.29
N GLU A 260 48.91 -43.62 59.60
CA GLU A 260 47.55 -43.20 59.22
C GLU A 260 47.24 -41.78 59.74
N GLN A 261 47.60 -41.47 60.99
CA GLN A 261 47.39 -40.13 61.56
C GLN A 261 48.29 -39.06 60.92
N GLN A 262 49.55 -39.39 60.62
CA GLN A 262 50.47 -38.45 59.97
C GLN A 262 50.13 -38.19 58.51
N GLU A 263 49.68 -39.23 57.80
CA GLU A 263 49.18 -39.15 56.44
C GLU A 263 47.97 -38.21 56.39
N GLN A 264 46.97 -38.44 57.26
CA GLN A 264 45.77 -37.61 57.30
C GLN A 264 46.11 -36.14 57.59
N LYS A 265 46.96 -35.88 58.58
CA LYS A 265 47.38 -34.51 58.90
C LYS A 265 48.10 -33.80 57.74
N LYS A 266 48.86 -34.55 56.94
CA LYS A 266 49.53 -33.98 55.74
C LYS A 266 48.55 -33.73 54.60
N LYS A 267 47.55 -34.60 54.41
CA LYS A 267 46.47 -34.38 53.45
C LYS A 267 45.66 -33.13 53.82
N ASP A 268 45.23 -33.02 55.08
CA ASP A 268 44.46 -31.86 55.57
C ASP A 268 45.26 -30.56 55.40
N GLN A 269 46.56 -30.57 55.70
CA GLN A 269 47.44 -29.43 55.48
C GLN A 269 47.67 -29.11 54.00
N MET A 270 47.58 -30.10 53.11
CA MET A 270 47.69 -29.90 51.67
C MET A 270 46.42 -29.24 51.12
N VAL A 271 45.25 -29.74 51.52
CA VAL A 271 43.94 -29.17 51.15
C VAL A 271 43.82 -27.72 51.63
N SER A 272 44.11 -27.45 52.90
CA SER A 272 43.97 -26.09 53.46
C SER A 272 44.93 -25.06 52.83
N ARG A 273 45.99 -25.49 52.14
CA ARG A 273 46.94 -24.59 51.47
C ARG A 273 46.52 -24.21 50.06
N HIS A 274 45.55 -24.91 49.52
CA HIS A 274 45.08 -24.77 48.14
C HIS A 274 43.59 -24.39 48.10
N THR A 275 43.01 -23.97 49.23
CA THR A 275 41.71 -23.29 49.26
C THR A 275 41.87 -21.90 48.63
N VAL A 276 40.95 -21.54 47.76
CA VAL A 276 40.86 -20.23 47.12
C VAL A 276 40.05 -19.31 48.05
N GLU A 277 40.60 -18.14 48.37
CA GLU A 277 39.90 -17.06 49.08
C GLU A 277 39.65 -15.91 48.11
N CYS A 278 38.41 -15.43 48.03
CA CYS A 278 38.02 -14.30 47.20
C CYS A 278 37.49 -13.17 48.08
N ASP A 279 38.07 -11.98 47.95
CA ASP A 279 37.60 -10.74 48.57
C ASP A 279 37.12 -9.77 47.49
N ILE A 280 35.90 -9.26 47.64
CA ILE A 280 35.35 -8.21 46.78
C ILE A 280 35.17 -6.98 47.65
N SER A 281 35.89 -5.91 47.32
CA SER A 281 35.91 -4.67 48.08
C SER A 281 35.48 -3.49 47.21
N LEU A 282 34.53 -2.68 47.66
CA LEU A 282 34.17 -1.43 46.98
C LEU A 282 35.26 -0.38 47.20
N ILE A 283 35.85 0.12 46.12
CA ILE A 283 36.89 1.16 46.15
C ILE A 283 36.25 2.54 46.16
N GLY A 284 35.17 2.71 45.40
CA GLY A 284 34.51 3.99 45.23
C GLY A 284 33.31 3.88 44.31
N MET A 285 32.55 4.97 44.23
CA MET A 285 31.38 5.09 43.39
C MET A 285 31.49 6.38 42.58
N SER A 286 31.00 6.40 41.35
CA SER A 286 30.87 7.60 40.55
C SER A 286 29.40 7.81 40.15
N VAL A 287 28.92 9.04 40.26
CA VAL A 287 27.65 9.46 39.67
C VAL A 287 27.94 9.99 38.27
N ILE A 288 27.34 9.38 37.26
CA ILE A 288 27.49 9.73 35.85
C ILE A 288 26.20 10.39 35.41
N GLU A 289 26.23 11.69 35.14
CA GLU A 289 25.19 12.38 34.39
C GLU A 289 25.55 12.26 32.90
N TYR A 290 24.61 11.87 32.04
CA TYR A 290 24.88 11.77 30.60
C TYR A 290 23.71 12.31 29.79
N ASP A 291 24.05 13.03 28.72
CA ASP A 291 23.06 13.68 27.88
C ASP A 291 22.44 12.69 26.88
N ILE A 292 21.18 12.95 26.59
CA ILE A 292 20.37 12.31 25.55
C ILE A 292 19.81 13.43 24.70
N GLY A 293 20.00 13.34 23.39
CA GLY A 293 19.66 14.41 22.49
C GLY A 293 19.45 13.94 21.06
N GLU A 294 19.52 14.89 20.14
CA GLU A 294 19.42 14.64 18.71
C GLU A 294 20.63 15.25 17.99
N ILE A 295 21.17 14.52 17.02
CA ILE A 295 22.14 15.06 16.06
C ILE A 295 21.42 15.55 14.82
N GLN A 296 21.74 16.77 14.39
CA GLN A 296 21.28 17.32 13.12
C GLN A 296 22.25 16.90 12.01
N LEU A 297 21.75 16.18 11.01
CA LEU A 297 22.52 15.67 9.89
C LEU A 297 22.20 16.43 8.62
N ALA A 298 23.24 16.86 7.89
CA ALA A 298 23.14 17.25 6.49
C ALA A 298 23.50 16.05 5.60
N LEU A 299 22.66 15.79 4.60
CA LEU A 299 22.82 14.73 3.63
C LEU A 299 22.92 15.32 2.22
N ASP A 300 23.78 14.77 1.38
CA ASP A 300 24.01 15.24 0.01
C ASP A 300 24.36 14.05 -0.91
N ASP A 301 23.67 13.91 -2.04
CA ASP A 301 23.88 12.83 -3.02
C ASP A 301 24.63 13.25 -4.30
N GLY A 302 25.12 14.48 -4.35
CA GLY A 302 25.78 15.13 -5.47
C GLY A 302 24.90 16.13 -6.22
N ASP A 303 23.58 15.91 -6.26
CA ASP A 303 22.62 16.75 -6.97
C ASP A 303 21.62 17.42 -6.01
N ARG A 304 21.30 16.76 -4.89
CA ARG A 304 20.27 17.14 -3.91
C ARG A 304 20.86 17.19 -2.52
N THR A 305 20.37 18.11 -1.70
CA THR A 305 20.76 18.27 -0.29
C THR A 305 19.54 18.20 0.62
N GLY A 306 19.63 17.46 1.71
CA GLY A 306 18.58 17.31 2.71
C GLY A 306 19.11 17.40 4.14
N GLN A 307 18.20 17.48 5.11
CA GLN A 307 18.52 17.44 6.53
C GLN A 307 17.59 16.49 7.27
N THR A 308 18.12 15.81 8.28
CA THR A 308 17.34 14.99 9.20
C THR A 308 17.92 15.04 10.60
N ALA A 309 17.10 14.79 11.60
CA ALA A 309 17.52 14.66 12.99
C ALA A 309 17.49 13.20 13.40
N VAL A 310 18.47 12.76 14.19
CA VAL A 310 18.55 11.39 14.68
C VAL A 310 18.78 11.43 16.18
N ALA A 311 17.97 10.70 16.94
CA ALA A 311 18.21 10.56 18.37
C ALA A 311 19.59 9.95 18.60
N TYR A 312 20.38 10.56 19.47
CA TYR A 312 21.74 10.13 19.75
C TYR A 312 22.00 10.17 21.25
N TYR A 313 22.66 9.13 21.72
CA TYR A 313 23.00 8.93 23.12
C TYR A 313 24.53 8.91 23.23
N PRO A 314 25.21 10.08 23.35
CA PRO A 314 26.67 10.18 23.37
C PRO A 314 27.33 9.26 24.40
N GLY A 315 26.71 9.10 25.58
CA GLY A 315 27.22 8.29 26.68
C GLY A 315 27.32 6.79 26.36
N THR A 316 26.43 6.25 25.52
CA THR A 316 26.41 4.84 25.10
C THR A 316 26.87 4.64 23.66
N ASN A 317 27.00 5.73 22.90
CA ASN A 317 27.23 5.74 21.45
C ASN A 317 26.15 4.95 20.67
N SER A 318 24.91 5.03 21.11
CA SER A 318 23.76 4.44 20.42
C SER A 318 22.94 5.51 19.70
N PHE A 319 22.19 5.10 18.68
CA PHE A 319 21.33 5.95 17.86
C PHE A 319 19.88 5.44 17.94
N GLY A 320 18.91 6.34 17.83
CA GLY A 320 17.55 5.97 17.50
C GLY A 320 17.37 5.78 16.00
N ASP A 321 16.18 5.32 15.61
CA ASP A 321 15.86 5.05 14.21
C ASP A 321 15.81 6.34 13.39
N VAL A 322 16.27 6.26 12.15
CA VAL A 322 16.06 7.31 11.15
C VAL A 322 14.88 6.89 10.29
N GLU A 323 13.74 7.52 10.46
CA GLU A 323 12.53 7.10 9.75
C GLU A 323 12.40 7.75 8.36
N CYS A 324 11.85 6.99 7.41
CA CYS A 324 11.41 7.54 6.13
C CYS A 324 10.32 8.59 6.38
N MET A 325 10.56 9.84 5.97
CA MET A 325 9.60 10.93 6.15
C MET A 325 8.23 10.71 5.47
N SER A 326 8.15 9.76 4.53
CA SER A 326 6.92 9.45 3.80
C SER A 326 6.14 8.25 4.34
N CYS A 327 6.78 7.20 4.83
CA CYS A 327 6.10 5.96 5.27
C CYS A 327 6.41 5.54 6.70
N GLY A 328 7.33 6.21 7.40
CA GLY A 328 7.72 5.89 8.78
C GLY A 328 8.59 4.65 8.93
N THR A 329 8.94 3.95 7.85
CA THR A 329 9.84 2.79 7.93
C THR A 329 11.22 3.23 8.40
N ALA A 330 11.78 2.53 9.39
CA ALA A 330 13.16 2.73 9.84
C ALA A 330 14.13 2.49 8.68
N LEU A 331 15.05 3.43 8.48
CA LEU A 331 16.09 3.37 7.47
C LEU A 331 17.33 2.73 8.10
N ASP A 332 17.80 1.68 7.45
CA ASP A 332 18.91 0.86 7.91
C ASP A 332 19.75 0.39 6.70
N ARG A 333 20.57 -0.65 6.88
CA ARG A 333 21.39 -1.21 5.79
C ARG A 333 20.57 -1.88 4.68
N SER A 334 19.36 -2.36 4.96
CA SER A 334 18.43 -2.96 3.99
C SER A 334 17.62 -1.89 3.24
N THR A 335 17.26 -0.83 3.96
CA THR A 335 16.41 0.26 3.47
C THR A 335 17.18 1.57 3.51
N LEU A 336 18.11 1.73 2.57
CA LEU A 336 19.01 2.88 2.53
C LEU A 336 18.26 4.22 2.32
N PRO A 337 18.70 5.30 3.00
CA PRO A 337 18.14 6.64 2.80
C PRO A 337 18.39 7.17 1.38
N GLN A 338 17.40 7.86 0.82
CA GLN A 338 17.43 8.59 -0.46
C GLN A 338 16.92 10.03 -0.26
N LEU A 339 17.28 10.92 -1.17
CA LEU A 339 16.83 12.31 -1.19
C LEU A 339 15.87 12.57 -2.36
N CYS A 340 14.75 13.25 -2.08
CA CYS A 340 13.94 13.86 -3.13
C CYS A 340 14.44 15.27 -3.46
N ASP A 341 13.92 15.89 -4.53
CA ASP A 341 14.32 17.26 -4.93
C ASP A 341 13.93 18.35 -3.91
N SER A 342 12.97 18.07 -3.02
CA SER A 342 12.64 18.95 -1.89
C SER A 342 13.55 18.76 -0.68
N GLY A 343 14.51 17.83 -0.72
CA GLY A 343 15.46 17.56 0.37
C GLY A 343 14.93 16.66 1.49
N HIS A 344 13.77 16.00 1.30
CA HIS A 344 13.27 15.02 2.27
C HIS A 344 14.05 13.72 2.19
N VAL A 345 14.28 13.11 3.37
CA VAL A 345 14.96 11.82 3.51
C VAL A 345 13.93 10.70 3.52
N VAL A 346 13.97 9.82 2.52
CA VAL A 346 12.97 8.76 2.31
C VAL A 346 13.61 7.45 1.87
N CYS A 347 12.89 6.33 1.96
CA CYS A 347 13.32 5.06 1.38
C CYS A 347 13.15 5.05 -0.15
N ALA A 348 13.83 4.13 -0.83
CA ALA A 348 13.74 3.98 -2.29
C ALA A 348 12.30 3.73 -2.79
N GLY A 349 11.47 3.03 -2.00
CA GLY A 349 10.08 2.74 -2.36
C GLY A 349 9.15 3.96 -2.32
N CYS A 350 9.50 4.99 -1.55
CA CYS A 350 8.72 6.23 -1.45
C CYS A 350 9.21 7.33 -2.41
N LEU A 351 10.26 7.07 -3.19
CA LEU A 351 10.80 8.02 -4.16
C LEU A 351 10.21 7.74 -5.55
N SER A 352 9.49 8.71 -6.10
CA SER A 352 8.89 8.64 -7.43
C SER A 352 9.51 9.70 -8.35
N THR A 353 9.71 9.37 -9.63
CA THR A 353 10.29 10.30 -10.62
C THR A 353 9.22 10.68 -11.63
N CYS A 354 8.95 11.98 -11.79
CA CYS A 354 8.02 12.46 -12.81
C CYS A 354 8.55 12.14 -14.22
N GLU A 355 7.73 11.48 -15.04
CA GLU A 355 8.15 11.09 -16.40
C GLU A 355 8.33 12.30 -17.33
N THR A 356 7.52 13.36 -17.12
CA THR A 356 7.58 14.57 -17.94
C THR A 356 8.81 15.45 -17.64
N CYS A 357 9.07 15.79 -16.37
CA CYS A 357 10.10 16.77 -15.99
C CYS A 357 11.32 16.16 -15.28
N GLN A 358 11.31 14.86 -15.00
CA GLN A 358 12.38 14.11 -14.32
C GLN A 358 12.65 14.53 -12.87
N THR A 359 11.80 15.36 -12.28
CA THR A 359 11.89 15.71 -10.85
C THR A 359 11.47 14.51 -10.00
N THR A 360 12.26 14.24 -8.98
CA THR A 360 12.05 13.20 -7.98
C THR A 360 11.32 13.75 -6.76
N LEU A 361 10.17 13.16 -6.43
CA LEU A 361 9.29 13.59 -5.35
C LEU A 361 8.93 12.40 -4.48
N CYS A 362 8.56 12.66 -3.23
CA CYS A 362 8.05 11.66 -2.30
C CYS A 362 6.67 12.09 -1.77
N GLY A 363 5.95 11.17 -1.12
CA GLY A 363 4.64 11.45 -0.55
C GLY A 363 4.62 12.49 0.57
N ALA A 364 5.79 12.84 1.12
CA ALA A 364 5.95 13.91 2.12
C ALA A 364 6.13 15.30 1.49
N CYS A 365 6.28 15.41 0.16
CA CYS A 365 6.38 16.70 -0.51
C CYS A 365 5.03 17.41 -0.53
N ASP A 366 5.02 18.75 -0.36
CA ASP A 366 3.84 19.60 -0.63
C ASP A 366 3.39 19.53 -2.10
N VAL A 367 4.27 19.06 -2.99
CA VAL A 367 3.98 18.84 -4.41
C VAL A 367 3.40 17.45 -4.60
N ASP A 368 2.11 17.40 -4.90
CA ASP A 368 1.37 16.17 -5.17
C ASP A 368 1.92 15.44 -6.41
N ILE A 369 2.40 14.21 -6.23
CA ILE A 369 2.81 13.30 -7.31
C ILE A 369 1.79 12.17 -7.40
N GLY A 370 1.24 11.95 -8.58
CA GLY A 370 0.22 10.93 -8.79
C GLY A 370 0.21 10.39 -10.21
N PRO A 371 -0.44 9.24 -10.44
CA PRO A 371 -0.49 8.63 -11.75
C PRO A 371 -1.36 9.44 -12.72
N CYS A 372 -0.93 9.53 -13.97
CA CYS A 372 -1.81 9.98 -15.05
C CYS A 372 -2.90 8.92 -15.26
N HIS A 373 -4.17 9.29 -15.18
CA HIS A 373 -5.29 8.35 -15.36
C HIS A 373 -5.35 7.67 -16.75
N VAL A 374 -4.63 8.20 -17.75
CA VAL A 374 -4.62 7.67 -19.13
C VAL A 374 -3.49 6.66 -19.37
N CYS A 375 -2.32 6.86 -18.77
CA CYS A 375 -1.13 6.04 -19.03
C CYS A 375 -0.41 5.52 -17.78
N ASP A 376 -0.96 5.80 -16.60
CA ASP A 376 -0.46 5.42 -15.27
C ASP A 376 0.97 5.88 -14.93
N SER A 377 1.58 6.74 -15.76
CA SER A 377 2.89 7.33 -15.47
C SER A 377 2.82 8.24 -14.23
N PRO A 378 3.81 8.19 -13.32
CA PRO A 378 3.88 9.11 -12.20
C PRO A 378 4.23 10.52 -12.70
N GLU A 379 3.41 11.51 -12.32
CA GLU A 379 3.57 12.88 -12.78
C GLU A 379 3.41 13.86 -11.61
N CYS A 380 4.25 14.91 -11.58
CA CYS A 380 4.15 15.95 -10.57
C CYS A 380 2.94 16.86 -10.81
N GLY A 381 2.50 17.56 -9.76
CA GLY A 381 1.37 18.50 -9.81
C GLY A 381 1.46 19.52 -10.94
N GLU A 382 2.67 19.99 -11.29
CA GLU A 382 2.89 20.96 -12.38
C GLU A 382 2.78 20.33 -13.78
N CYS A 383 3.14 19.06 -13.92
CA CYS A 383 3.03 18.31 -15.17
C CYS A 383 1.65 17.66 -15.35
N THR A 384 0.80 17.70 -14.33
CA THR A 384 -0.60 17.25 -14.38
C THR A 384 -1.59 18.41 -14.38
N ALA A 385 -2.78 18.16 -14.88
CA ALA A 385 -3.94 19.03 -14.70
C ALA A 385 -5.16 18.12 -14.56
N THR A 386 -6.15 18.58 -13.82
CA THR A 386 -7.43 17.89 -13.68
C THR A 386 -8.24 18.10 -14.94
N CYS A 387 -8.74 17.01 -15.53
CA CYS A 387 -9.70 17.07 -16.63
C CYS A 387 -11.02 17.64 -16.11
N ASP A 388 -11.53 18.71 -16.71
CA ASP A 388 -12.78 19.36 -16.32
C ASP A 388 -14.02 18.50 -16.63
N THR A 389 -13.89 17.50 -17.52
CA THR A 389 -14.99 16.58 -17.90
C THR A 389 -15.08 15.36 -16.98
N CYS A 390 -13.97 14.67 -16.68
CA CYS A 390 -14.00 13.43 -15.89
C CYS A 390 -13.37 13.54 -14.50
N GLY A 391 -12.70 14.66 -14.17
CA GLY A 391 -12.01 14.85 -12.89
C GLY A 391 -10.68 14.09 -12.75
N GLY A 392 -10.28 13.27 -13.74
CA GLY A 392 -9.01 12.54 -13.73
C GLY A 392 -7.80 13.45 -13.97
N ARG A 393 -6.65 13.11 -13.38
CA ARG A 393 -5.37 13.81 -13.63
C ARG A 393 -4.77 13.35 -14.96
N ALA A 394 -4.49 14.29 -15.86
CA ALA A 394 -3.87 14.02 -17.14
C ALA A 394 -2.50 14.73 -17.27
N CYS A 395 -1.49 13.99 -17.73
CA CYS A 395 -0.17 14.54 -18.04
C CYS A 395 -0.24 15.51 -19.23
N VAL A 396 0.81 16.29 -19.45
CA VAL A 396 0.89 17.26 -20.57
C VAL A 396 0.70 16.61 -21.95
N VAL A 397 0.99 15.31 -22.10
CA VAL A 397 0.86 14.58 -23.37
C VAL A 397 -0.58 14.11 -23.60
N HIS A 398 -1.29 13.74 -22.55
CA HIS A 398 -2.64 13.19 -22.61
C HIS A 398 -3.73 14.19 -22.28
N ARG A 399 -3.41 15.49 -22.31
CA ARG A 399 -4.38 16.58 -22.18
C ARG A 399 -4.26 17.57 -23.31
N ASP A 400 -5.33 18.30 -23.55
CA ASP A 400 -5.34 19.46 -24.42
C ASP A 400 -6.40 20.46 -23.93
N THR A 401 -6.43 21.65 -24.52
CA THR A 401 -7.36 22.71 -24.18
C THR A 401 -8.49 22.77 -25.20
N CYS A 402 -9.73 22.68 -24.74
CA CYS A 402 -10.90 22.78 -25.59
C CYS A 402 -10.95 24.16 -26.26
N SER A 403 -11.00 24.20 -27.59
CA SER A 403 -11.00 25.45 -28.34
C SER A 403 -12.30 26.27 -28.19
N ALA A 404 -13.37 25.66 -27.67
CA ALA A 404 -14.67 26.32 -27.47
C ALA A 404 -14.79 26.99 -26.09
N CYS A 405 -14.51 26.26 -25.01
CA CYS A 405 -14.65 26.77 -23.63
C CYS A 405 -13.34 27.19 -22.96
N GLY A 406 -12.19 26.70 -23.45
CA GLY A 406 -10.88 26.92 -22.84
C GLY A 406 -10.56 26.00 -21.66
N ASP A 407 -11.46 25.06 -21.35
CA ASP A 407 -11.27 24.07 -20.29
C ASP A 407 -10.24 23.01 -20.69
N VAL A 408 -9.60 22.39 -19.70
CA VAL A 408 -8.62 21.33 -19.91
C VAL A 408 -9.36 20.00 -19.93
N ALA A 409 -9.24 19.25 -21.03
CA ALA A 409 -9.77 17.89 -21.10
C ALA A 409 -8.65 16.89 -21.41
N CYS A 410 -8.78 15.68 -20.88
CA CYS A 410 -7.92 14.58 -21.29
C CYS A 410 -8.30 14.13 -22.71
N ARG A 411 -7.36 13.50 -23.42
CA ARG A 411 -7.57 12.99 -24.79
C ARG A 411 -8.56 11.83 -24.90
N THR A 412 -9.11 11.37 -23.79
CA THR A 412 -10.22 10.40 -23.75
C THR A 412 -11.57 11.08 -23.63
N CYS A 413 -11.63 12.31 -23.10
CA CYS A 413 -12.85 13.11 -22.92
C CYS A 413 -12.94 14.25 -23.96
N GLY A 414 -12.26 14.08 -25.08
CA GLY A 414 -12.24 15.03 -26.18
C GLY A 414 -11.33 14.55 -27.29
N VAL A 415 -11.61 15.02 -28.50
CA VAL A 415 -10.84 14.72 -29.70
C VAL A 415 -10.74 15.94 -30.62
N GLU A 416 -9.97 15.80 -31.70
CA GLU A 416 -9.91 16.79 -32.77
C GLU A 416 -11.17 16.72 -33.65
N CYS A 417 -11.77 17.87 -33.92
CA CYS A 417 -12.90 17.95 -34.86
C CYS A 417 -12.46 17.51 -36.26
N ALA A 418 -13.20 16.59 -36.88
CA ALA A 418 -12.87 16.06 -38.21
C ALA A 418 -12.85 17.12 -39.34
N THR A 419 -13.49 18.28 -39.14
CA THR A 419 -13.51 19.38 -40.11
C THR A 419 -12.32 20.34 -39.96
N CYS A 420 -12.05 20.83 -38.75
CA CYS A 420 -11.06 21.89 -38.52
C CYS A 420 -9.77 21.44 -37.81
N GLY A 421 -9.75 20.22 -37.26
CA GLY A 421 -8.60 19.65 -36.56
C GLY A 421 -8.29 20.28 -35.21
N SER A 422 -9.11 21.21 -34.70
CA SER A 422 -8.95 21.74 -33.34
C SER A 422 -9.52 20.76 -32.32
N PHE A 423 -8.88 20.68 -31.15
CA PHE A 423 -9.35 19.85 -30.05
C PHE A 423 -10.55 20.47 -29.32
N HIS A 424 -11.55 19.65 -29.03
CA HIS A 424 -12.74 20.00 -28.25
C HIS A 424 -13.04 18.89 -27.24
N CYS A 425 -13.57 19.26 -26.07
CA CYS A 425 -14.11 18.27 -25.13
C CYS A 425 -15.44 17.69 -25.63
N ASP A 426 -15.83 16.54 -25.11
CA ASP A 426 -17.03 15.80 -25.53
C ASP A 426 -18.31 16.65 -25.49
N ASP A 427 -18.46 17.56 -24.52
CA ASP A 427 -19.62 18.46 -24.40
C ASP A 427 -19.75 19.44 -25.58
N HIS A 428 -18.62 19.76 -26.25
CA HIS A 428 -18.57 20.65 -27.41
C HIS A 428 -18.40 19.89 -28.73
N LEU A 429 -18.49 18.56 -28.70
CA LEU A 429 -18.48 17.68 -29.85
C LEU A 429 -19.87 17.08 -30.09
N GLY A 430 -20.16 16.79 -31.36
CA GLY A 430 -21.35 16.06 -31.75
C GLY A 430 -21.06 15.16 -32.94
N ILE A 431 -21.68 13.98 -32.93
CA ILE A 431 -21.51 12.98 -33.99
C ILE A 431 -22.40 13.35 -35.18
N CYS A 432 -21.84 13.30 -36.40
CA CYS A 432 -22.60 13.41 -37.63
C CYS A 432 -23.32 12.08 -37.92
N SER A 433 -24.63 12.13 -38.16
CA SER A 433 -25.44 10.94 -38.46
C SER A 433 -25.08 10.23 -39.78
N THR A 434 -24.34 10.90 -40.67
CA THR A 434 -24.01 10.38 -42.01
C THR A 434 -22.67 9.64 -42.07
N ASP A 435 -21.62 10.16 -41.44
CA ASP A 435 -20.27 9.54 -41.46
C ASP A 435 -19.79 9.05 -40.10
N SER A 436 -20.59 9.28 -39.04
CA SER A 436 -20.29 8.91 -37.66
C SER A 436 -19.02 9.56 -37.09
N GLN A 437 -18.51 10.63 -37.71
CA GLN A 437 -17.36 11.38 -37.19
C GLN A 437 -17.80 12.48 -36.23
N GLU A 438 -16.88 12.90 -35.36
CA GLU A 438 -17.11 13.95 -34.36
C GLU A 438 -16.73 15.33 -34.89
N HIS A 439 -17.68 16.26 -34.77
CA HIS A 439 -17.53 17.62 -35.24
C HIS A 439 -17.85 18.59 -34.11
N CYS A 440 -17.14 19.72 -34.06
CA CYS A 440 -17.49 20.77 -33.12
C CYS A 440 -18.84 21.40 -33.50
N GLN A 441 -19.47 22.08 -32.55
CA GLN A 441 -20.77 22.71 -32.73
C GLN A 441 -20.82 23.72 -33.89
N ASP A 442 -19.69 24.32 -34.27
CA ASP A 442 -19.64 25.25 -35.41
C ASP A 442 -19.69 24.52 -36.76
N HIS A 443 -19.19 23.28 -36.85
CA HIS A 443 -19.14 22.50 -38.11
C HIS A 443 -20.25 21.44 -38.20
N ARG A 444 -21.22 21.50 -37.31
CA ARG A 444 -22.37 20.60 -37.25
C ARG A 444 -23.63 21.39 -37.03
N THR A 445 -24.65 21.12 -37.82
CA THR A 445 -25.98 21.71 -37.66
C THR A 445 -27.03 20.62 -37.68
N THR A 446 -28.26 20.95 -37.29
CA THR A 446 -29.36 19.98 -37.27
C THR A 446 -30.13 20.02 -38.59
N CYS A 447 -30.48 18.85 -39.11
CA CYS A 447 -31.43 18.73 -40.20
C CYS A 447 -32.77 19.34 -39.76
N SER A 448 -33.33 20.23 -40.58
CA SER A 448 -34.58 20.93 -40.27
C SER A 448 -35.81 20.01 -40.37
N GLN A 449 -35.66 18.80 -40.93
CA GLN A 449 -36.74 17.82 -41.10
C GLN A 449 -36.71 16.73 -40.03
N CYS A 450 -35.62 15.96 -39.92
CA CYS A 450 -35.50 14.88 -38.94
C CYS A 450 -34.92 15.30 -37.58
N GLY A 451 -34.24 16.46 -37.49
CA GLY A 451 -33.57 16.92 -36.28
C GLY A 451 -32.16 16.33 -36.06
N ASP A 452 -31.72 15.39 -36.89
CA ASP A 452 -30.39 14.77 -36.76
C ASP A 452 -29.28 15.78 -36.98
N GLY A 453 -28.18 15.65 -36.23
CA GLY A 453 -27.01 16.49 -36.43
C GLY A 453 -26.13 16.00 -37.57
N VAL A 454 -25.87 16.89 -38.53
CA VAL A 454 -25.16 16.62 -39.78
C VAL A 454 -24.01 17.62 -39.90
N CYS A 455 -22.84 17.15 -40.33
CA CYS A 455 -21.71 18.05 -40.59
C CYS A 455 -21.94 18.87 -41.87
N GLU A 456 -21.30 20.03 -41.96
CA GLU A 456 -21.47 20.95 -43.12
C GLU A 456 -21.20 20.28 -44.48
N ALA A 457 -20.31 19.28 -44.53
CA ALA A 457 -19.97 18.58 -45.78
C ALA A 457 -21.12 17.70 -46.30
N HIS A 458 -21.94 17.15 -45.41
CA HIS A 458 -23.10 16.31 -45.76
C HIS A 458 -24.41 17.11 -45.79
N LEU A 459 -24.32 18.42 -45.61
CA LEU A 459 -25.46 19.30 -45.54
C LEU A 459 -25.79 19.87 -46.91
N SER A 460 -27.04 19.68 -47.34
CA SER A 460 -27.60 20.38 -48.48
C SER A 460 -28.52 21.50 -48.00
N VAL A 461 -28.77 22.47 -48.87
CA VAL A 461 -29.71 23.56 -48.60
C VAL A 461 -30.87 23.42 -49.58
N CYS A 462 -32.10 23.51 -49.08
CA CYS A 462 -33.26 23.59 -49.95
C CYS A 462 -33.23 24.91 -50.73
N GLU A 463 -33.18 24.86 -52.06
CA GLU A 463 -33.15 26.08 -52.90
C GLU A 463 -34.45 26.92 -52.78
N THR A 464 -35.53 26.35 -52.23
CA THR A 464 -36.81 27.04 -52.05
C THR A 464 -36.96 27.75 -50.71
N CYS A 465 -36.68 27.08 -49.57
CA CYS A 465 -36.82 27.67 -48.23
C CYS A 465 -35.52 27.97 -47.51
N SER A 466 -34.38 27.57 -48.08
CA SER A 466 -33.06 27.66 -47.47
C SER A 466 -32.87 26.81 -46.20
N ASP A 467 -33.75 25.83 -45.95
CA ASP A 467 -33.59 24.88 -44.84
C ASP A 467 -32.40 23.95 -45.07
N HIS A 468 -31.74 23.58 -43.96
CA HIS A 468 -30.62 22.66 -43.93
C HIS A 468 -31.11 21.21 -43.88
N LEU A 469 -30.69 20.40 -44.83
CA LEU A 469 -31.19 19.03 -45.03
C LEU A 469 -30.06 18.01 -44.99
N CYS A 470 -30.32 16.87 -44.35
CA CYS A 470 -29.49 15.69 -44.46
C CYS A 470 -29.66 15.05 -45.85
N PRO A 471 -28.75 14.14 -46.26
CA PRO A 471 -28.86 13.45 -47.55
C PRO A 471 -30.16 12.67 -47.72
N GLU A 472 -30.72 12.09 -46.66
CA GLU A 472 -31.98 11.32 -46.71
C GLU A 472 -33.21 12.20 -46.92
N ASP A 473 -33.21 13.42 -46.34
CA ASP A 473 -34.29 14.40 -46.46
C ASP A 473 -34.14 15.31 -47.69
N THR A 474 -33.07 15.13 -48.47
CA THR A 474 -32.81 15.87 -49.72
C THR A 474 -33.39 15.11 -50.91
N GLY A 475 -34.15 15.77 -51.77
CA GLY A 475 -34.51 15.26 -53.11
C GLY A 475 -34.04 16.19 -54.23
N SER A 476 -33.75 15.64 -55.40
CA SER A 476 -33.42 16.42 -56.60
C SER A 476 -34.64 16.55 -57.52
N CYS A 477 -34.90 17.75 -58.02
CA CYS A 477 -35.91 17.92 -59.08
C CYS A 477 -35.40 17.39 -60.42
N LEU A 478 -36.10 16.45 -61.06
CA LEU A 478 -35.69 15.90 -62.36
C LEU A 478 -35.62 16.93 -63.50
N THR A 479 -36.30 18.08 -63.37
CA THR A 479 -36.35 19.11 -64.42
C THR A 479 -35.17 20.08 -64.36
N CYS A 480 -34.75 20.49 -63.16
CA CYS A 480 -33.72 21.51 -62.96
C CYS A 480 -32.52 21.07 -62.13
N ASP A 481 -32.54 19.85 -61.59
CA ASP A 481 -31.55 19.27 -60.68
C ASP A 481 -31.41 20.00 -59.32
N ASP A 482 -32.31 20.95 -58.99
CA ASP A 482 -32.27 21.66 -57.71
C ASP A 482 -32.56 20.73 -56.51
N SER A 483 -31.81 20.93 -55.43
CA SER A 483 -31.99 20.24 -54.15
C SER A 483 -33.16 20.86 -53.37
N VAL A 484 -34.16 20.03 -53.06
CA VAL A 484 -35.39 20.44 -52.39
C VAL A 484 -35.76 19.47 -51.27
N CYS A 485 -36.33 19.99 -50.18
CA CYS A 485 -36.84 19.17 -49.08
C CYS A 485 -38.11 18.42 -49.47
N SER A 486 -38.53 17.49 -48.61
CA SER A 486 -39.76 16.71 -48.76
C SER A 486 -41.04 17.56 -48.96
N THR A 487 -41.09 18.78 -48.40
CA THR A 487 -42.26 19.67 -48.52
C THR A 487 -42.23 20.57 -49.76
N HIS A 488 -41.05 20.85 -50.33
CA HIS A 488 -40.88 21.65 -51.55
C HIS A 488 -40.66 20.79 -52.81
N ARG A 489 -40.88 19.49 -52.70
CA ARG A 489 -40.91 18.56 -53.83
C ARG A 489 -42.29 17.93 -53.93
N ASN A 490 -42.79 17.85 -55.14
CA ASN A 490 -43.98 17.09 -55.46
C ASN A 490 -43.58 15.84 -56.25
N TYR A 491 -44.25 14.74 -55.95
CA TYR A 491 -44.13 13.52 -56.73
C TYR A 491 -45.07 13.59 -57.92
N CYS A 492 -44.55 13.51 -59.15
CA CYS A 492 -45.41 13.50 -60.32
C CYS A 492 -46.06 12.12 -60.48
N SER A 493 -47.39 12.07 -60.33
CA SER A 493 -48.16 10.82 -60.42
C SER A 493 -48.06 10.12 -61.79
N SER A 494 -47.59 10.81 -62.85
CA SER A 494 -47.47 10.22 -64.19
C SER A 494 -46.10 9.63 -64.52
N CYS A 495 -44.99 10.27 -64.14
CA CYS A 495 -43.64 9.72 -64.41
C CYS A 495 -42.99 9.05 -63.21
N SER A 496 -43.63 9.13 -62.03
CA SER A 496 -43.13 8.51 -60.80
C SER A 496 -41.79 9.09 -60.32
N ASP A 497 -41.52 10.37 -60.61
CA ASP A 497 -40.32 11.11 -60.21
C ASP A 497 -40.66 12.40 -59.45
N TYR A 498 -39.69 12.93 -58.71
CA TYR A 498 -39.83 14.16 -57.93
C TYR A 498 -39.46 15.40 -58.73
N HIS A 499 -40.27 16.45 -58.57
CA HIS A 499 -40.05 17.76 -59.16
C HIS A 499 -40.26 18.84 -58.10
N CYS A 500 -39.53 19.95 -58.18
CA CYS A 500 -39.77 21.10 -57.31
C CYS A 500 -41.14 21.72 -57.61
N LEU A 501 -41.68 22.48 -56.65
CA LEU A 501 -43.00 23.11 -56.79
C LEU A 501 -43.10 23.99 -58.05
N ASP A 502 -42.02 24.65 -58.46
CA ASP A 502 -41.97 25.50 -59.65
C ASP A 502 -42.07 24.73 -60.98
N HIS A 503 -41.84 23.42 -60.98
CA HIS A 503 -41.92 22.55 -62.17
C HIS A 503 -43.12 21.61 -62.14
N THR A 504 -43.95 21.73 -61.11
CA THR A 504 -45.22 21.02 -60.99
C THR A 504 -46.37 21.99 -60.98
N ASP A 505 -47.51 21.53 -61.46
CA ASP A 505 -48.78 22.19 -61.22
C ASP A 505 -49.82 21.11 -60.91
N SER A 506 -50.89 21.49 -60.24
CA SER A 506 -51.94 20.55 -59.89
C SER A 506 -52.93 20.39 -61.02
N CYS A 507 -53.42 19.17 -61.21
CA CYS A 507 -54.58 18.98 -62.06
C CYS A 507 -55.77 19.76 -61.49
N THR A 508 -56.49 20.52 -62.31
CA THR A 508 -57.67 21.26 -61.82
C THR A 508 -58.79 20.36 -61.28
N VAL A 509 -58.77 19.05 -61.61
CA VAL A 509 -59.79 18.07 -61.22
C VAL A 509 -59.30 17.25 -60.03
N CYS A 510 -58.35 16.32 -60.19
CA CYS A 510 -57.88 15.50 -59.05
C CYS A 510 -56.99 16.26 -58.06
N THR A 511 -56.54 17.46 -58.39
CA THR A 511 -55.60 18.28 -57.59
C THR A 511 -54.22 17.64 -57.35
N ASP A 512 -54.00 16.40 -57.81
CA ASP A 512 -52.69 15.76 -57.74
C ASP A 512 -51.65 16.55 -58.53
N PRO A 513 -50.40 16.58 -58.05
CA PRO A 513 -49.34 17.30 -58.70
C PRO A 513 -48.77 16.52 -59.90
N PHE A 514 -48.62 17.20 -61.02
CA PHE A 514 -47.97 16.68 -62.21
C PHE A 514 -46.89 17.65 -62.68
N CYS A 515 -45.82 17.14 -63.29
CA CYS A 515 -44.92 18.02 -64.01
C CYS A 515 -45.62 18.62 -65.24
N PHE A 516 -45.26 19.84 -65.63
CA PHE A 516 -45.89 20.53 -66.76
C PHE A 516 -45.91 19.72 -68.07
N GLY A 517 -44.95 18.80 -68.26
CA GLY A 517 -44.91 17.92 -69.43
C GLY A 517 -46.08 16.93 -69.53
N HIS A 518 -46.75 16.61 -68.41
CA HIS A 518 -47.89 15.69 -68.37
C HIS A 518 -49.25 16.40 -68.30
N LEU A 519 -49.27 17.74 -68.23
CA LEU A 519 -50.49 18.53 -68.15
C LEU A 519 -50.90 19.05 -69.53
N ALA A 520 -52.21 19.06 -69.81
CA ALA A 520 -52.83 19.73 -70.95
C ALA A 520 -53.69 20.91 -70.48
N THR A 521 -54.13 21.80 -71.38
CA THR A 521 -55.00 22.93 -71.03
C THR A 521 -56.45 22.63 -71.45
N CYS A 522 -57.41 22.78 -70.53
CA CYS A 522 -58.84 22.69 -70.82
C CYS A 522 -59.31 23.89 -71.66
N GLU A 523 -60.03 23.67 -72.77
CA GLU A 523 -60.51 24.74 -73.65
C GLU A 523 -61.68 25.56 -73.07
N GLU A 524 -62.39 25.06 -72.05
CA GLU A 524 -63.51 25.77 -71.41
C GLU A 524 -63.02 26.73 -70.31
N CYS A 525 -62.18 26.28 -69.37
CA CYS A 525 -61.67 27.14 -68.29
C CYS A 525 -60.23 27.64 -68.46
N ASN A 526 -59.48 27.15 -69.45
CA ASN A 526 -58.04 27.43 -69.63
C ASN A 526 -57.13 26.99 -68.46
N LYS A 527 -57.56 26.05 -67.61
CA LYS A 527 -56.74 25.48 -66.53
C LYS A 527 -56.04 24.18 -66.95
N HIS A 528 -55.01 23.78 -66.18
CA HIS A 528 -54.24 22.56 -66.41
C HIS A 528 -55.00 21.29 -65.97
N VAL A 529 -54.92 20.24 -66.78
CA VAL A 529 -55.59 18.96 -66.54
C VAL A 529 -54.67 17.79 -66.89
N CYS A 530 -54.64 16.79 -66.03
CA CYS A 530 -53.80 15.61 -66.19
C CYS A 530 -54.31 14.68 -67.30
N PRO A 531 -53.55 13.62 -67.65
CA PRO A 531 -53.96 12.67 -68.68
C PRO A 531 -55.23 11.89 -68.37
N GLU A 532 -55.53 11.65 -67.09
CA GLU A 532 -56.68 10.86 -66.65
C GLU A 532 -57.94 11.73 -66.54
N ASP A 533 -57.81 12.97 -66.09
CA ASP A 533 -58.93 13.89 -65.86
C ASP A 533 -59.31 14.74 -67.08
N ARG A 534 -58.57 14.59 -68.18
CA ARG A 534 -58.94 15.23 -69.44
C ARG A 534 -59.82 14.29 -70.23
N VAL A 535 -60.95 14.82 -70.67
CA VAL A 535 -61.90 14.12 -71.53
C VAL A 535 -62.05 14.88 -72.83
N GLN A 536 -62.47 14.17 -73.88
CA GLN A 536 -62.85 14.81 -75.12
C GLN A 536 -64.37 14.93 -75.15
N CYS A 537 -64.90 16.10 -75.48
CA CYS A 537 -66.33 16.23 -75.69
C CYS A 537 -66.78 15.26 -76.79
N GLU A 538 -67.69 14.33 -76.51
CA GLU A 538 -68.12 13.32 -77.50
C GLU A 538 -68.85 13.94 -78.71
N THR A 539 -69.37 15.15 -78.53
CA THR A 539 -70.05 15.91 -79.58
C THR A 539 -69.10 16.70 -80.48
N CYS A 540 -68.01 17.29 -79.94
CA CYS A 540 -67.12 18.20 -80.70
C CYS A 540 -65.62 17.85 -80.72
N GLY A 541 -65.15 16.96 -79.85
CA GLY A 541 -63.77 16.46 -79.80
C GLY A 541 -62.73 17.34 -79.12
N GLN A 542 -63.11 18.48 -78.52
CA GLN A 542 -62.18 19.35 -77.79
C GLN A 542 -61.80 18.75 -76.43
N THR A 543 -60.54 18.95 -76.01
CA THR A 543 -60.06 18.56 -74.69
C THR A 543 -60.63 19.51 -73.64
N ILE A 544 -61.42 18.96 -72.74
CA ILE A 544 -62.00 19.65 -71.60
C ILE A 544 -61.64 18.86 -70.33
N CYS A 545 -61.50 19.55 -69.21
CA CYS A 545 -61.39 18.84 -67.93
C CYS A 545 -62.74 18.21 -67.59
N GLN A 546 -62.72 17.15 -66.77
CA GLN A 546 -63.95 16.53 -66.27
C GLN A 546 -64.89 17.56 -65.60
N ASP A 547 -64.37 18.58 -64.91
CA ASP A 547 -65.21 19.62 -64.27
C ASP A 547 -65.99 20.52 -65.24
N ASP A 548 -65.40 20.87 -66.38
CA ASP A 548 -66.09 21.65 -67.43
C ASP A 548 -66.78 20.75 -68.45
N SER A 549 -66.58 19.45 -68.32
CA SER A 549 -67.42 18.47 -68.95
C SER A 549 -68.71 18.36 -68.16
N ILE A 550 -69.81 18.55 -68.86
CA ILE A 550 -71.09 18.08 -68.38
C ILE A 550 -71.16 16.63 -68.83
N GLU A 551 -70.86 15.73 -67.91
CA GLU A 551 -71.25 14.35 -68.06
C GLU A 551 -72.77 14.31 -68.19
N CYS A 552 -73.25 13.72 -69.26
CA CYS A 552 -74.66 13.49 -69.35
C CYS A 552 -75.06 12.44 -68.32
N ASP A 553 -75.93 12.82 -67.37
CA ASP A 553 -76.39 11.92 -66.29
C ASP A 553 -77.02 10.62 -66.81
N HIS A 554 -77.47 10.60 -68.08
CA HIS A 554 -78.00 9.41 -68.72
C HIS A 554 -76.98 8.52 -69.45
N CYS A 555 -76.19 9.07 -70.38
CA CYS A 555 -75.30 8.24 -71.21
C CYS A 555 -73.87 8.16 -70.69
N ARG A 556 -73.54 8.94 -69.66
CA ARG A 556 -72.19 9.04 -69.09
C ARG A 556 -71.14 9.53 -70.08
N GLY A 557 -71.58 10.07 -71.21
CA GLY A 557 -70.74 10.72 -72.20
C GLY A 557 -70.43 12.14 -71.75
N HIS A 558 -69.20 12.58 -71.95
CA HIS A 558 -68.75 13.91 -71.56
C HIS A 558 -69.04 14.91 -72.67
N HIS A 559 -69.72 16.00 -72.33
CA HIS A 559 -70.11 17.03 -73.29
C HIS A 559 -69.71 18.41 -72.78
N CYS A 560 -69.29 19.32 -73.66
CA CYS A 560 -69.10 20.70 -73.23
C CYS A 560 -70.45 21.35 -72.90
N ARG A 561 -70.43 22.46 -72.14
CA ARG A 561 -71.65 23.16 -71.67
C ARG A 561 -72.65 23.49 -72.78
N ALA A 562 -72.16 23.71 -74.01
CA ALA A 562 -73.02 23.98 -75.17
C ALA A 562 -73.90 22.79 -75.59
N HIS A 563 -73.62 21.57 -75.14
CA HIS A 563 -74.24 20.33 -75.61
C HIS A 563 -75.01 19.54 -74.52
N ALA A 564 -75.25 20.13 -73.35
CA ALA A 564 -76.08 19.56 -72.28
C ALA A 564 -77.23 20.52 -71.85
N SER A 565 -78.29 19.98 -71.22
CA SER A 565 -79.53 20.68 -70.86
C SER A 565 -80.17 20.10 -69.58
N VAL A 566 -81.18 20.78 -69.02
CA VAL A 566 -81.67 20.53 -67.66
C VAL A 566 -83.06 19.86 -67.58
N CYS A 567 -83.22 18.92 -66.67
CA CYS A 567 -84.48 18.32 -66.22
C CYS A 567 -85.45 19.34 -65.57
N GLN A 568 -86.77 19.14 -65.63
CA GLN A 568 -87.74 20.05 -64.98
C GLN A 568 -88.24 19.62 -63.60
N VAL A 569 -87.87 18.42 -63.13
CA VAL A 569 -88.28 17.91 -61.81
C VAL A 569 -87.17 18.16 -60.77
N CYS A 570 -85.94 17.74 -61.01
CA CYS A 570 -84.80 18.02 -60.12
C CYS A 570 -83.75 18.96 -60.69
N GLU A 571 -83.92 19.44 -61.92
CA GLU A 571 -82.95 20.35 -62.53
C GLU A 571 -81.56 19.73 -62.86
N THR A 572 -81.44 18.40 -63.01
CA THR A 572 -80.19 17.71 -63.43
C THR A 572 -79.83 17.83 -64.91
N GLN A 573 -78.53 17.65 -65.22
CA GLN A 573 -77.90 17.99 -66.49
C GLN A 573 -77.74 16.75 -67.40
N VAL A 574 -78.68 16.60 -68.30
CA VAL A 574 -78.67 15.53 -69.29
C VAL A 574 -78.28 16.08 -70.65
N ALA A 575 -77.53 15.31 -71.44
CA ALA A 575 -77.41 15.56 -72.86
C ALA A 575 -78.82 15.79 -73.40
N SER A 576 -78.96 16.84 -74.20
CA SER A 576 -80.26 17.33 -74.69
C SER A 576 -81.11 16.26 -75.40
N THR A 577 -80.54 15.09 -75.68
CA THR A 577 -81.15 13.90 -76.27
C THR A 577 -81.81 12.91 -75.29
N HIS A 578 -81.77 13.06 -73.94
CA HIS A 578 -82.12 12.01 -72.97
C HIS A 578 -83.31 12.24 -71.97
N LEU A 579 -84.21 13.22 -72.18
CA LEU A 579 -85.32 13.55 -71.24
C LEU A 579 -86.65 12.77 -71.52
N THR A 580 -87.46 12.41 -70.49
CA THR A 580 -88.73 11.60 -70.53
C THR A 580 -89.87 12.19 -69.65
N ALA A 581 -91.15 11.76 -69.68
CA ALA A 581 -92.27 12.40 -68.94
C ALA A 581 -92.92 11.56 -67.81
N CYS A 582 -93.35 12.18 -66.69
CA CYS A 582 -93.95 11.53 -65.49
C CYS A 582 -95.42 11.06 -65.65
N GLU A 583 -95.81 9.88 -65.11
CA GLU A 583 -97.16 9.28 -65.25
C GLU A 583 -98.25 9.96 -64.41
N THR A 584 -97.90 10.53 -63.26
CA THR A 584 -98.86 11.23 -62.40
C THR A 584 -99.09 12.69 -62.86
N CYS A 585 -98.07 13.40 -63.39
CA CYS A 585 -98.13 14.86 -63.61
C CYS A 585 -97.66 15.41 -64.99
N SER A 586 -97.06 14.60 -65.88
CA SER A 586 -96.65 14.97 -67.27
C SER A 586 -95.50 15.98 -67.48
N GLY A 587 -94.76 16.43 -66.46
CA GLY A 587 -93.50 17.19 -66.63
C GLY A 587 -92.35 16.35 -67.23
N VAL A 588 -91.34 16.98 -67.86
CA VAL A 588 -90.16 16.25 -68.37
C VAL A 588 -89.12 16.04 -67.27
N ALA A 589 -89.04 14.79 -66.85
CA ALA A 589 -88.07 14.26 -65.92
C ALA A 589 -86.87 13.72 -66.69
N CYS A 590 -85.69 13.91 -66.13
CA CYS A 590 -84.53 13.15 -66.50
C CYS A 590 -84.78 11.69 -66.15
N PRO A 591 -83.90 10.83 -66.63
CA PRO A 591 -83.83 9.45 -66.20
C PRO A 591 -83.84 9.19 -64.69
N ASP A 592 -83.48 10.18 -63.85
CA ASP A 592 -83.30 10.01 -62.40
C ASP A 592 -84.50 10.50 -61.57
N ASP A 593 -85.17 11.58 -61.97
CA ASP A 593 -86.40 12.07 -61.28
C ASP A 593 -87.68 11.38 -61.68
N ARG A 594 -87.48 10.43 -62.58
CA ARG A 594 -88.43 9.38 -62.80
C ARG A 594 -88.19 8.41 -61.62
N ILE A 595 -88.90 8.62 -60.53
CA ILE A 595 -88.85 7.71 -59.39
C ILE A 595 -89.67 6.49 -59.74
N GLU A 596 -88.95 5.44 -60.08
CA GLU A 596 -89.53 4.12 -60.22
C GLU A 596 -89.64 3.51 -58.82
N CYS A 597 -90.87 3.34 -58.31
CA CYS A 597 -91.06 2.84 -56.94
C CYS A 597 -90.28 1.53 -56.73
N GLY A 598 -89.29 1.54 -55.82
CA GLY A 598 -88.32 0.44 -55.66
C GLY A 598 -88.95 -0.92 -55.35
N MET A 599 -90.18 -0.94 -54.85
CA MET A 599 -90.93 -2.15 -54.58
C MET A 599 -91.94 -2.57 -55.68
N CYS A 600 -92.40 -1.67 -56.56
CA CYS A 600 -93.44 -1.99 -57.57
C CYS A 600 -93.17 -1.58 -59.02
N GLY A 601 -92.16 -0.77 -59.30
CA GLY A 601 -91.68 -0.49 -60.66
C GLY A 601 -92.43 0.57 -61.47
N GLY A 602 -93.32 1.38 -60.87
CA GLY A 602 -94.02 2.47 -61.56
C GLY A 602 -93.27 3.80 -61.51
N VAL A 603 -93.23 4.57 -62.62
CA VAL A 603 -92.44 5.80 -62.76
C VAL A 603 -93.24 7.06 -62.39
N HIS A 604 -92.87 7.67 -61.27
CA HIS A 604 -93.52 8.83 -60.68
C HIS A 604 -92.52 9.98 -60.49
N CYS A 605 -93.00 11.19 -60.18
CA CYS A 605 -92.13 12.28 -59.76
C CYS A 605 -92.00 12.26 -58.22
N ASP A 606 -90.95 12.91 -57.73
CA ASP A 606 -90.56 12.96 -56.32
C ASP A 606 -91.69 13.33 -55.35
N ASP A 607 -92.56 14.28 -55.70
CA ASP A 607 -93.73 14.69 -54.90
C ASP A 607 -94.74 13.56 -54.57
N HIS A 608 -94.63 12.38 -55.20
CA HIS A 608 -95.52 11.23 -55.01
C HIS A 608 -94.79 9.96 -54.55
N ALA A 609 -93.61 10.10 -53.96
CA ALA A 609 -92.83 9.06 -53.31
C ALA A 609 -92.30 9.55 -51.94
N GLY A 610 -92.09 8.64 -50.99
CA GLY A 610 -91.56 8.94 -49.65
C GLY A 610 -90.24 8.24 -49.40
N GLN A 611 -89.35 8.88 -48.65
CA GLN A 611 -88.00 8.38 -48.37
C GLN A 611 -87.91 7.70 -47.01
N CYS A 612 -87.28 6.53 -46.96
CA CYS A 612 -86.88 5.93 -45.70
C CYS A 612 -85.83 6.81 -44.98
N SER A 613 -86.01 7.10 -43.68
CA SER A 613 -85.03 7.87 -42.87
C SER A 613 -83.68 7.15 -42.68
N HIS A 614 -83.57 5.87 -43.07
CA HIS A 614 -82.36 5.06 -42.87
C HIS A 614 -81.66 4.64 -44.16
N CYS A 615 -82.29 3.91 -45.09
CA CYS A 615 -81.65 3.55 -46.36
C CYS A 615 -81.74 4.63 -47.43
N GLY A 616 -82.64 5.60 -47.26
CA GLY A 616 -82.87 6.63 -48.26
C GLY A 616 -83.63 6.17 -49.51
N ASP A 617 -84.13 4.92 -49.57
CA ASP A 617 -84.90 4.46 -50.72
C ASP A 617 -86.24 5.19 -50.83
N HIS A 618 -86.60 5.53 -52.06
CA HIS A 618 -87.87 6.15 -52.40
C HIS A 618 -88.90 5.08 -52.75
N VAL A 619 -89.88 4.96 -51.88
CA VAL A 619 -90.96 4.01 -52.01
C VAL A 619 -92.27 4.76 -52.13
N CYS A 620 -93.23 4.20 -52.85
CA CYS A 620 -94.56 4.80 -52.86
C CYS A 620 -95.15 4.75 -51.43
N GLU A 621 -96.07 5.65 -51.13
CA GLU A 621 -96.66 5.81 -49.78
C GLU A 621 -97.20 4.50 -49.15
N ALA A 622 -97.48 3.46 -49.95
CA ALA A 622 -97.94 2.15 -49.48
C ALA A 622 -96.84 1.28 -48.82
N HIS A 623 -95.57 1.66 -48.92
CA HIS A 623 -94.41 0.82 -48.57
C HIS A 623 -93.51 1.43 -47.46
N LEU A 624 -94.05 2.36 -46.66
CA LEU A 624 -93.34 3.11 -45.60
C LEU A 624 -93.95 2.80 -44.21
N GLY A 625 -93.13 2.47 -43.20
CA GLY A 625 -93.49 2.13 -41.79
C GLY A 625 -92.80 3.05 -40.73
N GLU A 626 -92.81 2.70 -39.43
CA GLU A 626 -92.27 3.53 -38.30
C GLU A 626 -91.53 2.69 -37.22
N CYS A 627 -90.50 3.24 -36.57
CA CYS A 627 -89.72 2.60 -35.50
C CYS A 627 -90.36 2.73 -34.09
N SER A 628 -90.38 1.66 -33.28
CA SER A 628 -91.02 1.65 -31.95
C SER A 628 -90.28 2.42 -30.84
N GLU A 629 -88.98 2.68 -30.97
CA GLU A 629 -88.19 3.42 -29.96
C GLU A 629 -88.16 4.94 -30.24
N CYS A 630 -88.05 5.37 -31.51
CA CYS A 630 -87.94 6.79 -31.87
C CYS A 630 -89.13 7.36 -32.67
N GLY A 631 -89.91 6.51 -33.37
CA GLY A 631 -91.07 6.95 -34.17
C GLY A 631 -90.75 7.40 -35.60
N ASP A 632 -89.52 7.25 -36.09
CA ASP A 632 -89.11 7.76 -37.41
C ASP A 632 -89.61 6.89 -38.59
N PRO A 633 -89.98 7.51 -39.73
CA PRO A 633 -90.50 6.81 -40.90
C PRO A 633 -89.40 6.01 -41.59
N THR A 634 -89.62 4.71 -41.74
CA THR A 634 -88.61 3.73 -42.17
C THR A 634 -89.25 2.77 -43.17
N CYS A 635 -88.60 2.48 -44.31
CA CYS A 635 -89.12 1.50 -45.25
C CYS A 635 -89.22 0.12 -44.57
N LEU A 636 -90.08 -0.73 -45.12
CA LEU A 636 -90.30 -2.06 -44.55
C LEU A 636 -89.06 -2.96 -44.63
N ASP A 637 -88.09 -2.66 -45.49
CA ASP A 637 -86.82 -3.40 -45.59
C ASP A 637 -85.81 -3.02 -44.47
N ASP A 638 -85.87 -1.81 -43.93
CA ASP A 638 -84.93 -1.33 -42.90
C ASP A 638 -85.39 -1.58 -41.46
N LEU A 639 -86.66 -1.94 -41.26
CA LEU A 639 -87.19 -2.29 -39.96
C LEU A 639 -86.82 -3.74 -39.61
N ALA A 640 -86.12 -3.91 -38.49
CA ALA A 640 -85.78 -5.23 -37.96
C ALA A 640 -86.49 -5.47 -36.62
N SER A 641 -86.89 -6.71 -36.36
CA SER A 641 -87.49 -7.08 -35.07
C SER A 641 -86.40 -7.35 -34.03
N CYS A 642 -86.55 -6.78 -32.83
CA CYS A 642 -85.67 -7.09 -31.70
C CYS A 642 -85.66 -8.60 -31.41
N ALA A 643 -84.48 -9.21 -31.25
CA ALA A 643 -84.35 -10.64 -30.98
C ALA A 643 -85.07 -11.10 -29.69
N GLU A 644 -85.14 -10.22 -28.68
CA GLU A 644 -85.70 -10.56 -27.36
C GLU A 644 -87.23 -10.36 -27.29
N HIS A 645 -87.76 -9.29 -27.90
CA HIS A 645 -89.17 -8.91 -27.74
C HIS A 645 -89.91 -8.60 -29.06
N SER A 646 -89.26 -8.76 -30.21
CA SER A 646 -89.85 -8.69 -31.57
C SER A 646 -90.42 -7.35 -32.05
N GLU A 647 -90.33 -6.28 -31.26
CA GLU A 647 -90.73 -4.92 -31.65
C GLU A 647 -89.83 -4.36 -32.78
N PRO A 648 -90.39 -3.56 -33.72
CA PRO A 648 -89.65 -3.04 -34.87
C PRO A 648 -88.68 -1.91 -34.46
N LEU A 649 -87.41 -2.13 -34.75
CA LEU A 649 -86.30 -1.23 -34.44
C LEU A 649 -85.63 -0.74 -35.72
N CYS A 650 -85.36 0.56 -35.74
CA CYS A 650 -84.50 1.14 -36.73
C CYS A 650 -83.01 0.81 -36.48
N PRO A 651 -82.13 1.02 -37.47
CA PRO A 651 -80.69 0.82 -37.35
C PRO A 651 -80.03 1.49 -36.13
N ASP A 652 -80.49 2.66 -35.69
CA ASP A 652 -79.84 3.41 -34.60
C ASP A 652 -80.15 2.87 -33.20
N HIS A 653 -81.28 2.19 -33.04
CA HIS A 653 -81.75 1.67 -31.73
C HIS A 653 -81.51 0.16 -31.58
N ARG A 654 -80.74 -0.42 -32.50
CA ARG A 654 -80.43 -1.83 -32.51
C ARG A 654 -78.92 -2.03 -32.49
N ARG A 655 -78.44 -2.90 -31.60
CA ARG A 655 -77.05 -3.33 -31.53
C ARG A 655 -76.98 -4.81 -31.83
N SER A 656 -75.94 -5.19 -32.54
CA SER A 656 -75.67 -6.59 -32.82
C SER A 656 -74.69 -7.11 -31.78
N CYS A 657 -74.98 -8.29 -31.22
CA CYS A 657 -73.96 -9.02 -30.47
C CYS A 657 -72.92 -9.53 -31.46
N ALA A 658 -71.65 -9.12 -31.31
CA ALA A 658 -70.57 -9.50 -32.23
C ALA A 658 -70.47 -11.03 -32.41
N ALA A 659 -70.48 -11.78 -31.30
CA ALA A 659 -70.46 -13.26 -31.34
C ALA A 659 -71.66 -13.89 -32.07
N CYS A 660 -72.87 -13.34 -31.92
CA CYS A 660 -74.05 -13.84 -32.64
C CYS A 660 -73.94 -13.60 -34.15
N VAL A 661 -73.34 -12.46 -34.54
CA VAL A 661 -73.09 -12.13 -35.94
C VAL A 661 -72.08 -13.09 -36.56
N ASP A 662 -71.02 -13.44 -35.85
CA ASP A 662 -70.02 -14.39 -36.34
C ASP A 662 -70.59 -15.81 -36.50
N LEU A 663 -71.45 -16.24 -35.57
CA LEU A 663 -72.03 -17.59 -35.59
C LEU A 663 -73.15 -17.78 -36.63
N LEU A 664 -74.03 -16.80 -36.80
CA LEU A 664 -75.23 -16.92 -37.65
C LEU A 664 -75.09 -16.18 -39.00
N GLY A 665 -74.06 -15.33 -39.13
CA GLY A 665 -73.90 -14.38 -40.21
C GLY A 665 -74.75 -13.12 -39.98
N SER A 666 -74.22 -11.97 -40.40
CA SER A 666 -74.83 -10.64 -40.21
C SER A 666 -76.27 -10.49 -40.73
N GLY A 667 -76.70 -11.34 -41.66
CA GLY A 667 -78.06 -11.33 -42.21
C GLY A 667 -79.08 -12.22 -41.48
N ASN A 668 -78.66 -13.09 -40.56
CA ASN A 668 -79.56 -14.01 -39.84
C ASN A 668 -79.59 -13.80 -38.32
N ALA A 669 -78.65 -13.04 -37.76
CA ALA A 669 -78.68 -12.65 -36.36
C ALA A 669 -79.67 -11.49 -36.20
N ASN A 670 -80.79 -11.72 -35.52
CA ASN A 670 -81.67 -10.62 -35.15
C ASN A 670 -80.94 -9.67 -34.20
N PRO A 671 -81.05 -8.36 -34.41
CA PRO A 671 -80.38 -7.39 -33.57
C PRO A 671 -81.12 -7.22 -32.22
N PHE A 672 -80.39 -6.83 -31.19
CA PHE A 672 -80.92 -6.58 -29.85
C PHE A 672 -81.14 -5.09 -29.65
N CYS A 673 -82.08 -4.70 -28.79
CA CYS A 673 -82.13 -3.31 -28.35
C CYS A 673 -80.93 -3.01 -27.43
N ILE A 674 -80.50 -1.75 -27.39
CA ILE A 674 -79.30 -1.30 -26.64
C ILE A 674 -79.28 -1.69 -25.15
N ARG A 675 -80.43 -2.06 -24.58
CA ARG A 675 -80.58 -2.45 -23.17
C ARG A 675 -80.16 -3.89 -22.87
N PHE A 676 -80.11 -4.77 -23.86
CA PHE A 676 -79.76 -6.20 -23.71
C PHE A 676 -78.36 -6.52 -24.26
N THR A 677 -77.52 -5.49 -24.37
CA THR A 677 -76.14 -5.61 -24.81
C THR A 677 -75.23 -4.85 -23.86
N THR A 678 -74.14 -5.48 -23.45
CA THR A 678 -73.14 -4.90 -22.55
C THR A 678 -71.80 -4.80 -23.30
N GLU A 679 -71.06 -3.72 -23.03
CA GLU A 679 -69.75 -3.46 -23.63
C GLU A 679 -68.67 -4.30 -22.94
N CYS A 680 -67.80 -4.95 -23.72
CA CYS A 680 -66.63 -5.62 -23.17
C CYS A 680 -65.56 -4.60 -22.76
N ALA A 681 -65.03 -4.72 -21.54
CA ALA A 681 -64.00 -3.82 -21.01
C ALA A 681 -62.65 -3.91 -21.75
N SER A 682 -62.38 -5.01 -22.45
CA SER A 682 -61.12 -5.24 -23.18
C SER A 682 -61.18 -4.76 -24.63
N CYS A 683 -62.15 -5.22 -25.43
CA CYS A 683 -62.24 -4.86 -26.85
C CYS A 683 -63.20 -3.70 -27.18
N GLY A 684 -64.10 -3.30 -26.28
CA GLY A 684 -65.08 -2.23 -26.52
C GLY A 684 -66.28 -2.62 -27.39
N GLU A 685 -66.36 -3.89 -27.85
CA GLU A 685 -67.49 -4.40 -28.62
C GLU A 685 -68.68 -4.80 -27.71
N TYR A 686 -69.87 -4.89 -28.30
CA TYR A 686 -71.12 -5.19 -27.57
C TYR A 686 -71.53 -6.66 -27.68
N PHE A 687 -71.87 -7.26 -26.54
CA PHE A 687 -72.28 -8.67 -26.45
C PHE A 687 -73.61 -8.79 -25.70
N CYS A 688 -74.44 -9.76 -26.10
CA CYS A 688 -75.64 -10.10 -25.33
C CYS A 688 -75.26 -10.82 -24.04
N GLU A 689 -76.23 -10.96 -23.12
CA GLU A 689 -76.02 -11.61 -21.82
C GLU A 689 -75.48 -13.05 -21.92
N ASP A 690 -75.75 -13.75 -23.03
CA ASP A 690 -75.26 -15.11 -23.27
C ASP A 690 -73.80 -15.18 -23.75
N HIS A 691 -73.20 -14.07 -24.20
CA HIS A 691 -71.83 -14.03 -24.78
C HIS A 691 -70.87 -13.13 -24.01
N ILE A 692 -71.21 -12.85 -22.75
CA ILE A 692 -70.43 -12.00 -21.87
C ILE A 692 -70.27 -12.70 -20.51
N THR A 693 -69.10 -12.55 -19.91
CA THR A 693 -68.74 -13.07 -18.59
C THR A 693 -68.14 -11.95 -17.74
N ALA A 694 -67.76 -12.24 -16.50
CA ALA A 694 -67.16 -11.26 -15.58
C ALA A 694 -65.74 -11.69 -15.20
N CYS A 695 -64.84 -10.71 -15.05
CA CYS A 695 -63.57 -10.94 -14.37
C CYS A 695 -63.83 -11.31 -12.90
N THR A 696 -63.08 -12.26 -12.36
CA THR A 696 -63.24 -12.69 -10.95
C THR A 696 -62.47 -11.81 -9.97
N ILE A 697 -61.50 -11.02 -10.45
CA ILE A 697 -60.67 -10.12 -9.66
C ILE A 697 -61.21 -8.67 -9.67
N GLY A 698 -61.91 -8.25 -10.73
CA GLY A 698 -62.51 -6.92 -10.87
C GLY A 698 -63.97 -6.95 -11.34
N GLU A 699 -64.67 -5.81 -11.34
CA GLU A 699 -66.11 -5.74 -11.71
C GLU A 699 -66.38 -5.63 -13.24
N GLY A 700 -65.35 -5.79 -14.09
CA GLY A 700 -65.45 -5.60 -15.55
C GLY A 700 -66.08 -6.79 -16.28
N ALA A 701 -66.91 -6.50 -17.28
CA ALA A 701 -67.53 -7.49 -18.16
C ALA A 701 -66.63 -7.81 -19.38
N LEU A 702 -66.45 -9.09 -19.70
CA LEU A 702 -65.54 -9.59 -20.72
C LEU A 702 -66.29 -10.45 -21.74
N CYS A 703 -65.98 -10.31 -23.02
CA CYS A 703 -66.45 -11.29 -24.00
C CYS A 703 -65.70 -12.62 -23.79
N TYR A 704 -66.19 -13.71 -24.37
CA TYR A 704 -65.52 -15.01 -24.23
C TYR A 704 -64.15 -15.11 -24.91
N GLU A 705 -63.83 -14.24 -25.87
CA GLU A 705 -62.52 -14.23 -26.53
C GLU A 705 -61.46 -13.51 -25.68
N ASP A 706 -61.85 -12.42 -25.00
CA ASP A 706 -60.98 -11.64 -24.10
C ASP A 706 -60.93 -12.21 -22.67
N ALA A 707 -61.72 -13.25 -22.40
CA ALA A 707 -61.75 -13.96 -21.13
C ALA A 707 -60.57 -14.95 -21.04
N LEU A 708 -59.52 -14.57 -20.32
CA LEU A 708 -58.39 -15.44 -20.04
C LEU A 708 -58.70 -16.34 -18.85
N THR A 709 -58.10 -17.53 -18.82
CA THR A 709 -58.24 -18.49 -17.71
C THR A 709 -56.91 -18.60 -16.98
N CYS A 710 -56.90 -18.39 -15.66
CA CYS A 710 -55.70 -18.64 -14.86
C CYS A 710 -55.34 -20.12 -14.91
N THR A 711 -54.09 -20.44 -15.24
CA THR A 711 -53.61 -21.82 -15.37
C THR A 711 -53.61 -22.57 -14.03
N SER A 712 -53.47 -21.85 -12.91
CA SER A 712 -53.44 -22.44 -11.56
C SER A 712 -54.83 -22.65 -10.95
N CYS A 713 -55.63 -21.58 -10.84
CA CYS A 713 -56.94 -21.64 -10.17
C CYS A 713 -58.13 -21.83 -11.11
N GLU A 714 -57.93 -21.84 -12.43
CA GLU A 714 -58.97 -21.97 -13.46
C GLU A 714 -60.02 -20.83 -13.46
N GLU A 715 -59.79 -19.75 -12.73
CA GLU A 715 -60.68 -18.58 -12.68
C GLU A 715 -60.55 -17.68 -13.92
N THR A 716 -61.65 -17.02 -14.30
CA THR A 716 -61.69 -16.11 -15.45
C THR A 716 -61.17 -14.71 -15.12
N ILE A 717 -60.13 -14.26 -15.82
CA ILE A 717 -59.46 -12.98 -15.60
C ILE A 717 -59.39 -12.15 -16.90
N CYS A 718 -59.26 -10.83 -16.76
CA CYS A 718 -58.97 -9.94 -17.90
C CYS A 718 -57.47 -9.80 -18.11
N ASP A 719 -57.08 -9.26 -19.27
CA ASP A 719 -55.69 -8.96 -19.63
C ASP A 719 -54.95 -8.15 -18.55
N GLU A 720 -55.57 -7.12 -17.96
CA GLU A 720 -54.99 -6.29 -16.91
C GLU A 720 -54.65 -7.06 -15.62
N HIS A 721 -55.42 -8.09 -15.28
CA HIS A 721 -55.18 -8.93 -14.09
C HIS A 721 -54.45 -10.23 -14.42
N SER A 722 -53.93 -10.33 -15.64
CA SER A 722 -53.19 -11.48 -16.13
C SER A 722 -51.69 -11.19 -16.13
N HIS A 723 -50.91 -12.18 -15.74
CA HIS A 723 -49.45 -12.14 -15.81
C HIS A 723 -48.96 -13.44 -16.45
N THR A 724 -47.96 -13.31 -17.31
CA THR A 724 -47.36 -14.45 -18.02
C THR A 724 -46.11 -14.90 -17.28
N CYS A 725 -45.99 -16.19 -16.95
CA CYS A 725 -44.78 -16.70 -16.33
C CYS A 725 -43.60 -16.65 -17.31
N SER A 726 -42.50 -15.99 -16.91
CA SER A 726 -41.28 -15.82 -17.71
C SER A 726 -40.53 -17.11 -18.10
N ILE A 727 -40.96 -18.28 -17.59
CA ILE A 727 -40.32 -19.58 -17.84
C ILE A 727 -41.19 -20.49 -18.73
N CYS A 728 -42.50 -20.57 -18.50
CA CYS A 728 -43.40 -21.46 -19.26
C CYS A 728 -44.37 -20.73 -20.19
N ASP A 729 -44.40 -19.39 -20.18
CA ASP A 729 -45.30 -18.55 -20.95
C ASP A 729 -46.81 -18.80 -20.69
N ASP A 730 -47.14 -19.53 -19.61
CA ASP A 730 -48.52 -19.73 -19.18
C ASP A 730 -49.05 -18.49 -18.43
N VAL A 731 -50.37 -18.27 -18.53
CA VAL A 731 -51.06 -17.12 -17.94
C VAL A 731 -51.59 -17.44 -16.55
N PHE A 732 -51.32 -16.58 -15.59
CA PHE A 732 -51.76 -16.68 -14.20
C PHE A 732 -52.40 -15.37 -13.74
N CYS A 733 -53.22 -15.45 -12.70
CA CYS A 733 -53.75 -14.27 -12.05
C CYS A 733 -52.74 -13.69 -11.05
N SER A 734 -52.93 -12.44 -10.65
CA SER A 734 -52.05 -11.75 -9.69
C SER A 734 -51.92 -12.42 -8.31
N ALA A 735 -52.80 -13.37 -7.97
CA ALA A 735 -52.74 -14.11 -6.71
C ALA A 735 -51.92 -15.41 -6.80
N ASP A 736 -51.78 -15.99 -7.99
CA ASP A 736 -51.14 -17.30 -8.22
C ASP A 736 -49.76 -17.17 -8.89
N ILE A 737 -49.22 -15.96 -8.92
CA ILE A 737 -47.91 -15.66 -9.50
C ILE A 737 -47.10 -14.79 -8.54
N GLU A 738 -45.82 -15.09 -8.44
CA GLU A 738 -44.87 -14.35 -7.60
C GLU A 738 -43.86 -13.60 -8.49
N SER A 739 -43.06 -12.72 -7.90
CA SER A 739 -41.96 -12.03 -8.61
C SER A 739 -40.62 -12.54 -8.11
N CYS A 740 -39.73 -12.89 -9.03
CA CYS A 740 -38.37 -13.28 -8.66
C CYS A 740 -37.62 -12.09 -8.03
N SER A 741 -37.03 -12.26 -6.84
CA SER A 741 -36.29 -11.21 -6.15
C SER A 741 -35.05 -10.70 -6.90
N HIS A 742 -34.51 -11.50 -7.84
CA HIS A 742 -33.30 -11.17 -8.60
C HIS A 742 -33.60 -10.42 -9.91
N CYS A 743 -34.52 -10.91 -10.75
CA CYS A 743 -34.85 -10.26 -12.04
C CYS A 743 -36.16 -9.48 -12.02
N ASN A 744 -36.95 -9.57 -10.95
CA ASN A 744 -38.27 -8.94 -10.81
C ASN A 744 -39.33 -9.37 -11.85
N GLU A 745 -39.06 -10.45 -12.59
CA GLU A 745 -39.99 -11.03 -13.56
C GLU A 745 -41.01 -11.95 -12.87
N PRO A 746 -42.25 -12.01 -13.39
CA PRO A 746 -43.30 -12.89 -12.90
C PRO A 746 -42.96 -14.37 -13.10
N VAL A 747 -43.16 -15.18 -12.05
CA VAL A 747 -42.87 -16.62 -12.02
C VAL A 747 -43.98 -17.35 -11.26
N CYS A 748 -44.51 -18.43 -11.84
CA CYS A 748 -45.54 -19.22 -11.17
C CYS A 748 -44.94 -20.11 -10.08
N GLU A 749 -45.78 -20.60 -9.15
CA GLU A 749 -45.35 -21.45 -8.02
C GLU A 749 -44.50 -22.65 -8.46
N ALA A 750 -44.83 -23.28 -9.60
CA ALA A 750 -44.10 -24.43 -10.12
C ALA A 750 -42.68 -24.12 -10.58
N HIS A 751 -42.40 -22.87 -10.95
CA HIS A 751 -41.08 -22.40 -11.40
C HIS A 751 -40.40 -21.46 -10.40
N ALA A 752 -41.06 -21.19 -9.28
CA ALA A 752 -40.52 -20.48 -8.14
C ALA A 752 -39.82 -21.46 -7.20
N THR A 753 -38.77 -21.00 -6.54
CA THR A 753 -38.12 -21.71 -5.44
C THR A 753 -37.66 -20.71 -4.39
N THR A 754 -37.55 -21.16 -3.15
CA THR A 754 -37.08 -20.33 -2.04
C THR A 754 -35.58 -20.51 -1.86
N CYS A 755 -34.82 -19.40 -1.82
CA CYS A 755 -33.40 -19.44 -1.53
C CYS A 755 -33.13 -19.93 -0.11
N HIS A 756 -32.18 -20.85 0.06
CA HIS A 756 -31.80 -21.37 1.37
C HIS A 756 -31.14 -20.32 2.28
N GLY A 757 -30.40 -19.36 1.70
CA GLY A 757 -29.62 -18.37 2.45
C GLY A 757 -30.42 -17.17 2.98
N GLY A 758 -31.34 -16.62 2.18
CA GLY A 758 -32.13 -15.43 2.56
C GLY A 758 -33.65 -15.61 2.58
N HIS A 759 -34.15 -16.80 2.19
CA HIS A 759 -35.57 -17.15 2.14
C HIS A 759 -36.42 -16.33 1.15
N GLU A 760 -35.80 -15.61 0.23
CA GLU A 760 -36.47 -14.96 -0.89
C GLU A 760 -36.90 -15.93 -1.99
N VAL A 761 -37.96 -15.55 -2.73
CA VAL A 761 -38.44 -16.29 -3.90
C VAL A 761 -37.58 -15.93 -5.11
N VAL A 762 -37.00 -16.95 -5.75
CA VAL A 762 -36.26 -16.82 -7.01
C VAL A 762 -36.80 -17.80 -8.04
N CYS A 763 -36.71 -17.46 -9.31
CA CYS A 763 -37.08 -18.37 -10.37
C CYS A 763 -36.02 -19.47 -10.53
N GLN A 764 -36.41 -20.67 -10.99
CA GLN A 764 -35.51 -21.81 -11.15
C GLN A 764 -34.29 -21.53 -12.03
N SER A 765 -34.37 -20.62 -12.99
CA SER A 765 -33.23 -20.20 -13.82
C SER A 765 -32.16 -19.41 -13.03
N HIS A 766 -32.55 -18.75 -11.94
CA HIS A 766 -31.64 -18.02 -11.04
C HIS A 766 -31.30 -18.82 -9.77
N ALA A 767 -31.83 -20.04 -9.62
CA ALA A 767 -31.47 -20.93 -8.53
C ALA A 767 -30.49 -22.00 -9.01
N VAL A 768 -29.38 -22.15 -8.29
CA VAL A 768 -28.48 -23.30 -8.47
C VAL A 768 -28.53 -24.15 -7.20
N ALA A 769 -28.34 -25.46 -7.32
CA ALA A 769 -28.24 -26.33 -6.15
C ALA A 769 -26.84 -26.18 -5.52
N CYS A 770 -26.78 -26.03 -4.20
CA CYS A 770 -25.52 -26.13 -3.47
C CYS A 770 -24.95 -27.55 -3.67
N ALA A 771 -23.69 -27.66 -4.08
CA ALA A 771 -23.05 -28.95 -4.34
C ALA A 771 -22.94 -29.85 -3.11
N GLN A 772 -23.04 -29.28 -1.89
CA GLN A 772 -22.94 -30.02 -0.63
C GLN A 772 -24.30 -30.41 -0.05
N CYS A 773 -25.24 -29.48 0.07
CA CYS A 773 -26.55 -29.74 0.70
C CYS A 773 -27.70 -29.93 -0.29
N GLU A 774 -27.46 -29.74 -1.59
CA GLU A 774 -28.45 -29.83 -2.69
C GLU A 774 -29.59 -28.81 -2.60
N GLU A 775 -29.57 -27.92 -1.60
CA GLU A 775 -30.56 -26.87 -1.42
C GLU A 775 -30.39 -25.74 -2.46
N PRO A 776 -31.48 -25.13 -2.95
CA PRO A 776 -31.44 -24.05 -3.94
C PRO A 776 -30.90 -22.75 -3.32
N ILE A 777 -29.95 -22.12 -4.02
CA ILE A 777 -29.32 -20.84 -3.65
C ILE A 777 -29.45 -19.84 -4.79
N CYS A 778 -29.75 -18.59 -4.44
CA CYS A 778 -29.83 -17.48 -5.37
C CYS A 778 -28.43 -16.93 -5.72
N PRO A 779 -28.32 -16.04 -6.73
CA PRO A 779 -27.04 -15.46 -7.13
C PRO A 779 -26.35 -14.67 -6.01
N ASP A 780 -27.12 -13.97 -5.16
CA ASP A 780 -26.58 -13.16 -4.07
C ASP A 780 -26.02 -13.99 -2.91
N HIS A 781 -26.55 -15.20 -2.70
CA HIS A 781 -26.15 -16.13 -1.65
C HIS A 781 -25.32 -17.32 -2.18
N ARG A 782 -24.88 -17.22 -3.44
CA ARG A 782 -24.02 -18.21 -4.09
C ARG A 782 -22.57 -17.77 -4.02
N SER A 783 -21.71 -18.68 -3.56
CA SER A 783 -20.27 -18.56 -3.72
C SER A 783 -19.75 -19.73 -4.55
N VAL A 784 -18.74 -19.48 -5.39
CA VAL A 784 -18.11 -20.50 -6.23
C VAL A 784 -16.76 -20.84 -5.60
N CYS A 785 -16.47 -22.13 -5.45
CA CYS A 785 -15.19 -22.55 -4.91
C CYS A 785 -14.07 -22.35 -5.95
N GLY A 786 -13.02 -21.60 -5.61
CA GLY A 786 -11.87 -21.36 -6.49
C GLY A 786 -11.03 -22.60 -6.86
N HIS A 787 -11.35 -23.77 -6.31
CA HIS A 787 -10.68 -25.04 -6.63
C HIS A 787 -11.51 -25.98 -7.53
N CYS A 788 -12.78 -26.20 -7.20
CA CYS A 788 -13.63 -27.14 -7.94
C CYS A 788 -14.67 -26.49 -8.85
N ASP A 789 -14.78 -25.16 -8.86
CA ASP A 789 -15.74 -24.35 -9.64
C ASP A 789 -17.23 -24.66 -9.37
N GLU A 790 -17.52 -25.45 -8.34
CA GLU A 790 -18.89 -25.77 -7.92
C GLU A 790 -19.50 -24.66 -7.05
N ALA A 791 -20.83 -24.57 -7.06
CA ALA A 791 -21.57 -23.57 -6.31
C ALA A 791 -21.91 -24.06 -4.90
N PHE A 792 -21.65 -23.24 -3.88
CA PHE A 792 -21.94 -23.52 -2.48
C PHE A 792 -22.72 -22.38 -1.83
N CYS A 793 -23.50 -22.70 -0.81
CA CYS A 793 -24.07 -21.70 0.08
C CYS A 793 -23.02 -21.18 1.05
N THR A 794 -23.29 -20.03 1.67
CA THR A 794 -22.40 -19.37 2.64
C THR A 794 -22.09 -20.20 3.89
N GLU A 795 -22.85 -21.26 4.19
CA GLU A 795 -22.59 -22.15 5.33
C GLU A 795 -21.59 -23.29 5.01
N HIS A 796 -21.42 -23.63 3.73
CA HIS A 796 -20.61 -24.78 3.30
C HIS A 796 -19.24 -24.40 2.71
N GLY A 797 -18.78 -23.18 2.98
CA GLY A 797 -17.44 -22.72 2.67
C GLY A 797 -17.13 -21.39 3.33
N THR A 798 -15.89 -20.94 3.20
CA THR A 798 -15.42 -19.66 3.71
C THR A 798 -14.24 -19.16 2.88
N GLY A 799 -13.83 -17.91 3.10
CA GLY A 799 -12.62 -17.35 2.48
C GLY A 799 -11.34 -17.98 3.05
N CYS A 800 -10.34 -18.17 2.18
CA CYS A 800 -8.97 -18.45 2.58
C CYS A 800 -8.36 -17.26 3.31
N HIS A 801 -7.57 -17.49 4.37
CA HIS A 801 -6.90 -16.41 5.09
C HIS A 801 -5.82 -15.70 4.26
N GLU A 802 -5.18 -16.40 3.31
CA GLU A 802 -4.07 -15.90 2.49
C GLU A 802 -4.57 -15.16 1.24
N CYS A 803 -5.28 -15.84 0.32
CA CYS A 803 -5.77 -15.22 -0.91
C CYS A 803 -7.16 -14.56 -0.82
N HIS A 804 -7.89 -14.77 0.28
CA HIS A 804 -9.28 -14.30 0.48
C HIS A 804 -10.32 -14.85 -0.52
N GLU A 805 -9.94 -15.80 -1.38
CA GLU A 805 -10.88 -16.48 -2.28
C GLU A 805 -11.76 -17.48 -1.51
N PHE A 806 -13.01 -17.65 -1.95
CA PHE A 806 -13.94 -18.58 -1.31
C PHE A 806 -13.61 -20.03 -1.70
N HIS A 807 -13.52 -20.92 -0.71
CA HIS A 807 -13.38 -22.35 -0.91
C HIS A 807 -14.42 -23.12 -0.11
N CYS A 808 -14.86 -24.27 -0.63
CA CYS A 808 -15.69 -25.19 0.13
C CYS A 808 -14.88 -25.83 1.26
N GLN A 809 -15.57 -26.35 2.26
CA GLN A 809 -14.92 -26.96 3.45
C GLN A 809 -13.95 -28.10 3.10
N ASP A 810 -14.18 -28.84 2.01
CA ASP A 810 -13.32 -29.94 1.60
C ASP A 810 -11.97 -29.48 1.00
N HIS A 811 -11.88 -28.24 0.52
CA HIS A 811 -10.65 -27.66 -0.06
C HIS A 811 -10.03 -26.60 0.86
N LEU A 812 -10.42 -26.60 2.14
CA LEU A 812 -9.81 -25.80 3.18
C LEU A 812 -9.08 -26.70 4.17
N LEU A 813 -7.87 -26.30 4.48
CA LEU A 813 -7.02 -26.88 5.51
C LEU A 813 -6.97 -25.92 6.70
N GLU A 814 -6.69 -26.47 7.89
CA GLU A 814 -6.44 -25.66 9.08
C GLU A 814 -4.93 -25.38 9.18
N CYS A 815 -4.55 -24.10 9.22
CA CYS A 815 -3.15 -23.70 9.37
C CYS A 815 -2.63 -24.09 10.76
N SER A 816 -1.56 -24.88 10.84
CA SER A 816 -1.02 -25.34 12.14
C SER A 816 -0.40 -24.22 12.99
N GLY A 817 -0.15 -23.04 12.40
CA GLY A 817 0.42 -21.88 13.10
C GLY A 817 -0.63 -20.98 13.78
N CYS A 818 -1.80 -20.78 13.15
CA CYS A 818 -2.84 -19.86 13.64
C CYS A 818 -4.25 -20.45 13.72
N SER A 819 -4.46 -21.69 13.26
CA SER A 819 -5.76 -22.36 13.10
C SER A 819 -6.73 -21.70 12.11
N ASP A 820 -6.29 -20.70 11.33
CA ASP A 820 -7.12 -20.10 10.30
C ASP A 820 -7.27 -21.01 9.06
N PRO A 821 -8.41 -20.95 8.35
CA PRO A 821 -8.65 -21.74 7.15
C PRO A 821 -7.80 -21.23 5.98
N ILE A 822 -7.04 -22.13 5.35
CA ILE A 822 -6.19 -21.87 4.20
C ILE A 822 -6.51 -22.84 3.07
N CYS A 823 -6.38 -22.43 1.81
CA CYS A 823 -6.60 -23.35 0.68
C CYS A 823 -5.34 -24.19 0.44
N GLU A 824 -5.48 -25.31 -0.27
CA GLU A 824 -4.34 -26.18 -0.58
C GLU A 824 -3.24 -25.45 -1.37
N ALA A 825 -3.62 -24.51 -2.25
CA ALA A 825 -2.68 -23.75 -3.07
C ALA A 825 -1.82 -22.76 -2.26
N ASP A 826 -2.38 -22.21 -1.17
CA ASP A 826 -1.70 -21.29 -0.26
C ASP A 826 -1.17 -21.99 1.00
N SER A 827 -1.02 -23.31 0.92
CA SER A 827 -0.48 -24.13 2.01
C SER A 827 0.75 -24.91 1.54
N ASP A 828 1.70 -25.09 2.46
CA ASP A 828 2.79 -26.04 2.26
C ASP A 828 3.14 -26.71 3.61
N ILE A 829 4.08 -27.66 3.59
CA ILE A 829 4.43 -28.49 4.74
C ILE A 829 5.76 -28.03 5.31
N CYS A 830 5.80 -27.79 6.62
CA CYS A 830 7.07 -27.63 7.32
C CYS A 830 7.80 -28.97 7.34
N VAL A 831 9.01 -29.03 6.78
CA VAL A 831 9.80 -30.27 6.67
C VAL A 831 10.10 -30.88 8.05
N THR A 832 10.28 -30.04 9.08
CA THR A 832 10.59 -30.49 10.44
C THR A 832 9.40 -31.16 11.14
N THR A 833 8.19 -30.58 11.03
CA THR A 833 7.01 -31.08 11.75
C THR A 833 6.15 -32.03 10.91
N GLY A 834 6.21 -31.92 9.58
CA GLY A 834 5.31 -32.62 8.65
C GLY A 834 3.89 -32.08 8.64
N ASN A 835 3.62 -30.95 9.32
CA ASN A 835 2.30 -30.33 9.38
C ASN A 835 2.15 -29.23 8.31
N GLY A 836 0.90 -29.02 7.87
CA GLY A 836 0.55 -27.97 6.91
C GLY A 836 0.44 -26.58 7.57
N PHE A 837 1.01 -25.59 6.91
CA PHE A 837 0.98 -24.18 7.29
C PHE A 837 0.59 -23.32 6.07
N GLY A 838 0.02 -22.15 6.34
CA GLY A 838 -0.09 -21.10 5.33
C GLY A 838 1.30 -20.65 4.90
N ILE A 839 1.46 -20.29 3.64
CA ILE A 839 2.77 -19.90 3.08
C ILE A 839 3.38 -18.73 3.87
N SER A 840 2.58 -17.82 4.41
CA SER A 840 3.07 -16.70 5.24
C SER A 840 3.80 -17.14 6.53
N HIS A 841 3.53 -18.34 7.02
CA HIS A 841 4.18 -18.92 8.22
C HIS A 841 5.34 -19.86 7.90
N LEU A 842 5.72 -19.98 6.62
CA LEU A 842 6.84 -20.80 6.16
C LEU A 842 7.91 -19.94 5.50
N HIS A 843 9.16 -20.24 5.80
CA HIS A 843 10.30 -19.64 5.11
C HIS A 843 11.19 -20.73 4.54
N ALA A 844 11.77 -20.48 3.37
CA ALA A 844 12.75 -21.38 2.78
C ALA A 844 14.12 -21.13 3.42
N CYS A 845 14.80 -22.20 3.86
CA CYS A 845 16.18 -22.08 4.29
C CYS A 845 17.06 -21.67 3.11
N SER A 846 17.88 -20.64 3.30
CA SER A 846 18.73 -20.07 2.24
C SER A 846 19.83 -21.00 1.73
N GLU A 847 20.11 -22.10 2.46
CA GLU A 847 21.10 -23.10 2.06
C GLU A 847 20.46 -24.33 1.39
N CYS A 848 19.50 -25.00 2.02
CA CYS A 848 18.89 -26.22 1.47
C CYS A 848 17.62 -25.97 0.63
N GLY A 849 17.01 -24.79 0.74
CA GLY A 849 15.76 -24.43 0.06
C GLY A 849 14.51 -25.11 0.63
N GLU A 850 14.64 -25.88 1.70
CA GLU A 850 13.50 -26.55 2.35
C GLU A 850 12.68 -25.56 3.19
N LEU A 851 11.36 -25.78 3.26
CA LEU A 851 10.43 -24.92 3.97
C LEU A 851 10.32 -25.31 5.44
N HIS A 852 10.47 -24.33 6.32
CA HIS A 852 10.39 -24.49 7.77
C HIS A 852 9.46 -23.44 8.37
N CYS A 853 8.74 -23.83 9.42
CA CYS A 853 7.80 -22.95 10.10
C CYS A 853 8.49 -22.02 11.10
N GLU A 854 8.10 -20.75 11.09
CA GLU A 854 8.57 -19.75 12.06
C GLU A 854 7.97 -19.96 13.45
N SER A 855 6.72 -20.43 13.54
CA SER A 855 5.97 -20.57 14.81
C SER A 855 6.60 -21.51 15.85
N TYR A 856 7.61 -22.29 15.47
CA TYR A 856 8.31 -23.26 16.33
C TYR A 856 9.83 -23.10 16.28
N ASP A 857 10.35 -21.94 15.85
CA ASP A 857 11.79 -21.63 15.76
C ASP A 857 12.62 -22.60 14.90
N HIS A 858 12.00 -23.40 14.02
CA HIS A 858 12.72 -24.30 13.11
C HIS A 858 13.48 -23.58 11.98
N ILE A 859 13.31 -22.26 11.92
CA ILE A 859 14.02 -21.35 11.04
C ILE A 859 14.42 -20.12 11.84
N ARG A 860 15.71 -19.79 11.77
CA ARG A 860 16.33 -18.67 12.48
C ARG A 860 17.09 -17.80 11.48
N ARG A 861 17.12 -16.50 11.70
CA ARG A 861 17.82 -15.56 10.81
C ARG A 861 19.28 -15.41 11.22
N CYS A 862 20.17 -15.34 10.24
CA CYS A 862 21.59 -15.07 10.51
C CYS A 862 21.78 -13.64 11.00
N HIS A 863 22.49 -13.45 12.11
CA HIS A 863 22.77 -12.13 12.69
C HIS A 863 23.56 -11.18 11.77
N GLU A 864 24.34 -11.72 10.82
CA GLU A 864 25.20 -10.92 9.94
C GLU A 864 24.52 -10.52 8.62
N CYS A 865 23.58 -11.32 8.10
CA CYS A 865 22.90 -11.05 6.81
C CYS A 865 21.38 -11.08 6.83
N ASP A 866 20.76 -11.41 7.95
CA ASP A 866 19.31 -11.53 8.18
C ASP A 866 18.58 -12.60 7.32
N ASP A 867 19.33 -13.36 6.52
CA ASP A 867 18.78 -14.45 5.72
C ASP A 867 18.33 -15.62 6.63
N PRO A 868 17.22 -16.30 6.30
CA PRO A 868 16.67 -17.40 7.10
C PRO A 868 17.42 -18.71 6.85
N PHE A 869 17.77 -19.42 7.93
CA PHE A 869 18.42 -20.73 7.91
C PHE A 869 17.72 -21.69 8.87
N CYS A 870 17.62 -22.96 8.49
CA CYS A 870 17.10 -23.97 9.42
C CYS A 870 18.14 -24.31 10.50
N ASP A 871 17.69 -25.01 11.54
CA ASP A 871 18.54 -25.35 12.69
C ASP A 871 19.81 -26.14 12.34
N ASP A 872 19.81 -26.90 11.24
CA ASP A 872 20.97 -27.65 10.78
C ASP A 872 22.01 -26.79 10.04
N HIS A 873 21.60 -25.63 9.49
CA HIS A 873 22.43 -24.73 8.69
C HIS A 873 22.75 -23.41 9.42
N VAL A 874 22.43 -23.34 10.71
CA VAL A 874 22.74 -22.20 11.56
C VAL A 874 23.68 -22.65 12.68
N ILE A 875 24.68 -21.81 12.96
CA ILE A 875 25.71 -22.08 13.95
C ILE A 875 25.61 -21.00 15.02
N GLU A 876 25.71 -21.37 16.29
CA GLU A 876 25.77 -20.37 17.37
C GLU A 876 27.18 -19.77 17.44
N CYS A 877 27.27 -18.45 17.35
CA CYS A 877 28.52 -17.73 17.50
C CYS A 877 29.06 -17.90 18.93
N ALA A 878 30.29 -18.42 19.09
CA ALA A 878 30.88 -18.60 20.42
C ALA A 878 31.16 -17.27 21.18
N GLY A 879 31.09 -16.13 20.50
CA GLY A 879 31.29 -14.80 21.11
C GLY A 879 30.04 -14.19 21.72
N CYS A 880 28.88 -14.33 21.06
CA CYS A 880 27.62 -13.69 21.47
C CYS A 880 26.43 -14.64 21.63
N GLY A 881 26.52 -15.89 21.17
CA GLY A 881 25.44 -16.87 21.16
C GLY A 881 24.48 -16.71 19.97
N ASP A 882 24.60 -15.65 19.18
CA ASP A 882 23.68 -15.38 18.08
C ASP A 882 23.84 -16.38 16.91
N PRO A 883 22.74 -16.74 16.23
CA PRO A 883 22.76 -17.59 15.04
C PRO A 883 23.52 -16.93 13.88
N VAL A 884 24.50 -17.62 13.31
CA VAL A 884 25.24 -17.21 12.12
C VAL A 884 25.26 -18.33 11.08
N CYS A 885 25.21 -17.98 9.80
CA CYS A 885 25.29 -18.96 8.71
C CYS A 885 26.75 -19.30 8.38
N ASP A 886 26.99 -20.45 7.74
CA ASP A 886 28.33 -20.93 7.42
C ASP A 886 29.18 -19.88 6.65
N PRO A 887 28.64 -19.15 5.64
CA PRO A 887 29.38 -18.10 4.93
C PRO A 887 29.82 -16.90 5.77
N HIS A 888 29.07 -16.56 6.83
CA HIS A 888 29.39 -15.47 7.74
C HIS A 888 29.97 -15.96 9.06
N SER A 889 30.53 -17.17 9.04
CA SER A 889 31.17 -17.81 10.17
C SER A 889 32.60 -18.20 9.84
N GLY A 890 33.46 -18.19 10.86
CA GLY A 890 34.84 -18.63 10.71
C GLY A 890 35.40 -19.20 12.00
N ARG A 891 36.40 -20.07 11.87
CA ARG A 891 37.05 -20.71 13.02
C ARG A 891 38.26 -19.90 13.47
N CYS A 892 38.32 -19.61 14.77
CA CYS A 892 39.54 -19.09 15.36
C CYS A 892 40.65 -20.14 15.23
N THR A 893 41.80 -19.76 14.66
CA THR A 893 42.94 -20.68 14.47
C THR A 893 43.59 -21.09 15.79
N ILE A 894 43.35 -20.33 16.88
CA ILE A 894 43.91 -20.60 18.20
C ILE A 894 43.01 -21.55 19.01
N THR A 895 41.70 -21.28 19.11
CA THR A 895 40.78 -22.09 19.92
C THR A 895 40.07 -23.19 19.14
N GLY A 896 39.84 -22.98 17.84
CA GLY A 896 39.06 -23.87 16.98
C GLY A 896 37.54 -23.60 16.99
N ASP A 897 37.07 -22.72 17.85
CA ASP A 897 35.65 -22.35 17.96
C ASP A 897 35.19 -21.49 16.78
N VAL A 898 33.89 -21.56 16.48
CA VAL A 898 33.25 -20.82 15.38
C VAL A 898 32.70 -19.50 15.91
N TYR A 899 33.00 -18.42 15.20
CA TYR A 899 32.54 -17.08 15.48
C TYR A 899 31.91 -16.48 14.23
N GLY A 900 30.96 -15.56 14.42
CA GLY A 900 30.49 -14.69 13.34
C GLY A 900 31.61 -13.76 12.86
N ASP A 901 31.51 -13.29 11.62
CA ASP A 901 32.50 -12.40 11.00
C ASP A 901 32.79 -11.14 11.83
N SER A 902 31.77 -10.57 12.47
CA SER A 902 31.94 -9.42 13.39
C SER A 902 32.84 -9.72 14.59
N HIS A 903 32.97 -10.98 14.99
CA HIS A 903 33.81 -11.43 16.10
C HIS A 903 35.17 -12.01 15.66
N LEU A 904 35.46 -11.98 14.35
CA LEU A 904 36.71 -12.43 13.78
C LEU A 904 37.59 -11.27 13.31
N ALA A 905 38.89 -11.54 13.29
CA ALA A 905 39.92 -10.66 12.79
C ALA A 905 40.96 -11.47 12.01
N THR A 906 41.47 -10.91 10.91
CA THR A 906 42.50 -11.56 10.09
C THR A 906 43.86 -10.95 10.37
N CYS A 907 44.87 -11.79 10.59
CA CYS A 907 46.25 -11.32 10.71
C CYS A 907 46.75 -10.77 9.37
N ILE A 908 47.19 -9.51 9.32
CA ILE A 908 47.66 -8.85 8.08
C ILE A 908 48.95 -9.44 7.50
N GLU A 909 49.72 -10.19 8.30
CA GLU A 909 51.00 -10.79 7.87
C GLU A 909 50.85 -12.24 7.38
N CYS A 910 50.08 -13.08 8.08
CA CYS A 910 49.92 -14.49 7.70
C CYS A 910 48.53 -14.89 7.22
N GLY A 911 47.54 -14.01 7.29
CA GLY A 911 46.19 -14.24 6.79
C GLY A 911 45.35 -15.21 7.59
N VAL A 912 45.76 -15.60 8.81
CA VAL A 912 44.98 -16.50 9.66
C VAL A 912 43.83 -15.76 10.36
N LEU A 913 42.69 -16.44 10.51
CA LEU A 913 41.53 -15.94 11.25
C LEU A 913 41.68 -16.20 12.75
N LEU A 914 41.38 -15.18 13.54
CA LEU A 914 41.49 -15.14 14.99
C LEU A 914 40.18 -14.58 15.54
N SER A 915 39.74 -15.02 16.71
CA SER A 915 38.71 -14.26 17.44
C SER A 915 39.31 -12.91 17.83
N ARG A 916 38.46 -11.90 18.05
CA ARG A 916 38.91 -10.57 18.46
C ARG A 916 39.77 -10.60 19.75
N ASP A 917 39.50 -11.53 20.66
CA ASP A 917 40.32 -11.70 21.88
C ASP A 917 41.74 -12.20 21.62
N HIS A 918 41.94 -12.90 20.50
CA HIS A 918 43.23 -13.46 20.07
C HIS A 918 43.94 -12.62 19.01
N ALA A 919 43.34 -11.50 18.61
CA ALA A 919 43.85 -10.59 17.61
C ALA A 919 44.35 -9.31 18.28
N HIS A 920 45.51 -8.83 17.86
CA HIS A 920 46.09 -7.59 18.39
C HIS A 920 46.12 -6.52 17.30
N GLU A 921 45.64 -5.31 17.57
CA GLU A 921 45.69 -4.21 16.60
C GLU A 921 47.13 -3.87 16.21
N ALA A 922 47.39 -3.79 14.91
CA ALA A 922 48.70 -3.50 14.35
C ALA A 922 49.03 -2.00 14.48
N PRO A 923 50.10 -1.60 15.19
CA PRO A 923 50.36 -0.17 15.31
C PRO A 923 50.77 0.46 13.97
N ALA A 924 50.16 1.60 13.63
CA ALA A 924 50.39 2.38 12.39
C ALA A 924 49.91 1.76 11.06
N THR A 925 49.10 0.71 11.09
CA THR A 925 48.41 0.13 9.92
C THR A 925 47.02 -0.32 10.34
N ASP A 926 46.02 -0.11 9.48
CA ASP A 926 44.69 -0.64 9.75
C ASP A 926 44.70 -2.18 9.61
N GLY A 927 44.44 -2.89 10.70
CA GLY A 927 44.35 -4.34 10.73
C GLY A 927 44.89 -4.98 12.02
N TYR A 928 44.88 -6.31 12.06
CA TYR A 928 45.24 -7.10 13.24
C TYR A 928 46.46 -7.97 12.99
N LEU A 929 47.16 -8.34 14.05
CA LEU A 929 48.31 -9.23 14.08
C LEU A 929 48.05 -10.39 15.03
N CYS A 930 48.57 -11.57 14.68
CA CYS A 930 48.65 -12.67 15.63
C CYS A 930 49.88 -12.49 16.53
N VAL A 931 49.89 -13.20 17.66
CA VAL A 931 50.99 -13.19 18.65
C VAL A 931 52.38 -13.53 18.09
N GLU A 932 52.46 -14.15 16.90
CA GLU A 932 53.73 -14.52 16.26
C GLU A 932 54.30 -13.45 15.31
N HIS A 933 53.52 -12.45 14.89
CA HIS A 933 53.92 -11.49 13.85
C HIS A 933 54.16 -10.07 14.38
N PHE A 934 55.06 -9.96 15.37
CA PHE A 934 55.52 -8.68 15.93
C PHE A 934 57.03 -8.49 15.81
N GLU A 935 57.44 -7.30 15.35
CA GLU A 935 58.83 -6.84 15.41
C GLU A 935 58.96 -5.49 16.15
N GLN A 936 60.05 -5.31 16.89
CA GLN A 936 60.27 -4.08 17.66
C GLN A 936 61.03 -3.02 16.85
N CYS A 937 60.52 -1.80 16.85
CA CYS A 937 61.26 -0.64 16.33
C CYS A 937 62.54 -0.42 17.13
N GLU A 938 63.70 -0.35 16.47
CA GLU A 938 65.01 -0.16 17.13
C GLU A 938 65.10 1.15 17.94
N PHE A 939 64.29 2.15 17.57
CA PHE A 939 64.32 3.48 18.18
C PHE A 939 63.36 3.61 19.37
N CYS A 940 62.06 3.34 19.15
CA CYS A 940 61.01 3.48 20.17
C CYS A 940 60.68 2.19 20.92
N ARG A 941 61.16 1.03 20.45
CA ARG A 941 60.95 -0.32 21.01
C ARG A 941 59.50 -0.75 21.18
N GLN A 942 58.57 -0.07 20.51
CA GLN A 942 57.21 -0.58 20.40
C GLN A 942 57.17 -1.65 19.31
N GLU A 943 56.23 -2.57 19.48
CA GLU A 943 55.97 -3.65 18.55
C GLU A 943 55.13 -3.12 17.38
N TYR A 944 55.47 -3.57 16.18
CA TYR A 944 54.83 -3.20 14.93
C TYR A 944 54.73 -4.44 14.06
N ALA A 945 53.87 -4.37 13.04
CA ALA A 945 53.99 -5.27 11.91
C ALA A 945 55.41 -5.14 11.31
N PRO A 946 56.10 -6.26 11.00
CA PRO A 946 57.42 -6.23 10.37
C PRO A 946 57.45 -5.37 9.10
N THR A 947 56.39 -5.42 8.30
CA THR A 947 56.24 -4.62 7.07
C THR A 947 56.16 -3.10 7.31
N SER A 948 55.73 -2.68 8.51
CA SER A 948 55.65 -1.27 8.92
C SER A 948 56.99 -0.69 9.37
N LEU A 949 58.03 -1.52 9.51
CA LEU A 949 59.38 -1.09 9.86
C LEU A 949 60.25 -0.93 8.60
N VAL A 950 60.84 0.26 8.43
CA VAL A 950 61.83 0.52 7.38
C VAL A 950 63.18 0.80 8.03
N ASP A 951 64.19 -0.01 7.71
CA ASP A 951 65.51 -0.01 8.37
C ASP A 951 65.40 -0.07 9.91
N GLY A 952 64.49 -0.91 10.42
CA GLY A 952 64.25 -1.07 11.86
C GLY A 952 63.55 0.11 12.53
N ARG A 953 63.04 1.09 11.77
CA ARG A 953 62.36 2.28 12.30
C ARG A 953 60.89 2.33 11.89
N CYS A 954 60.02 2.59 12.87
CA CYS A 954 58.60 2.83 12.62
C CYS A 954 58.33 4.21 11.99
N PRO A 955 57.13 4.43 11.41
CA PRO A 955 56.78 5.68 10.71
C PRO A 955 56.95 6.93 11.58
N ALA A 956 56.55 6.86 12.86
CA ALA A 956 56.71 7.97 13.80
C ALA A 956 58.19 8.30 14.08
N CYS A 957 59.05 7.29 14.19
CA CYS A 957 60.49 7.49 14.44
C CYS A 957 61.26 7.98 13.21
N ARG A 958 60.74 7.70 12.01
CA ARG A 958 61.30 8.19 10.75
C ARG A 958 61.01 9.66 10.52
N ASN A 959 59.82 10.12 10.92
CA ASN A 959 59.32 11.48 10.69
C ASN A 959 59.50 12.44 11.88
N LEU A 960 60.59 12.28 12.65
CA LEU A 960 60.90 13.17 13.77
C LEU A 960 61.24 14.59 13.28
N SER A 961 60.37 15.56 13.55
CA SER A 961 60.52 16.98 13.14
C SER A 961 60.61 17.91 14.36
N PRO A 962 61.22 19.11 14.26
CA PRO A 962 61.32 20.05 15.38
C PRO A 962 59.94 20.46 15.91
N LYS A 963 59.81 20.68 17.24
CA LYS A 963 58.54 21.06 17.92
C LYS A 963 57.71 22.13 17.19
N THR A 964 58.36 23.14 16.60
CA THR A 964 57.68 24.25 15.92
C THR A 964 56.90 23.85 14.66
N GLU A 965 57.20 22.69 14.07
CA GLU A 965 56.55 22.20 12.85
C GLU A 965 55.52 21.09 13.12
N ALA A 966 55.47 20.57 14.35
CA ALA A 966 54.56 19.50 14.74
C ALA A 966 53.47 20.05 15.68
N ASN A 967 52.22 20.10 15.21
CA ASN A 967 51.06 20.51 16.00
C ASN A 967 50.73 19.40 17.03
N ILE A 968 51.05 19.62 18.30
CA ILE A 968 50.97 18.60 19.36
C ILE A 968 50.49 19.21 20.66
N ASP A 969 49.17 19.31 20.78
CA ASP A 969 48.50 19.83 21.98
C ASP A 969 48.51 18.79 23.13
N GLN A 970 48.41 17.50 22.79
CA GLN A 970 48.26 16.35 23.71
C GLN A 970 49.49 16.05 24.60
N VAL A 971 50.72 16.44 24.20
CA VAL A 971 51.95 16.22 25.01
C VAL A 971 52.77 17.50 25.19
N SER A 972 52.13 18.66 25.05
CA SER A 972 52.75 19.99 25.08
C SER A 972 53.58 20.26 26.35
N ASP A 973 53.10 19.79 27.51
CA ASP A 973 53.76 19.89 28.82
C ASP A 973 55.06 19.08 28.92
N ALA A 974 55.07 17.84 28.41
CA ALA A 974 56.24 16.97 28.43
C ALA A 974 57.33 17.44 27.46
N VAL A 975 56.93 18.03 26.33
CA VAL A 975 57.85 18.60 25.35
C VAL A 975 58.47 19.92 25.86
N GLY A 976 57.79 20.63 26.78
CA GLY A 976 58.29 21.85 27.45
C GLY A 976 59.51 21.63 28.34
N LEU A 977 59.78 20.39 28.77
CA LEU A 977 60.93 20.02 29.61
C LEU A 977 62.28 20.04 28.85
N PHE A 978 62.26 20.13 27.52
CA PHE A 978 63.46 20.04 26.69
C PHE A 978 63.75 21.34 25.95
N GLY A 979 65.00 21.83 26.03
CA GLY A 979 65.42 23.04 25.30
C GLY A 979 65.43 22.88 23.77
N ARG A 980 65.52 21.65 23.26
CA ARG A 980 65.27 21.26 21.86
C ARG A 980 64.67 19.85 21.83
N SER A 981 63.55 19.70 21.16
CA SER A 981 62.83 18.43 20.99
C SER A 981 62.43 18.21 19.54
N HIS A 982 62.43 16.95 19.12
CA HIS A 982 61.86 16.51 17.85
C HIS A 982 60.70 15.56 18.15
N VAL A 983 59.63 15.64 17.38
CA VAL A 983 58.46 14.80 17.58
C VAL A 983 57.99 14.25 16.24
N GLY A 984 57.56 13.00 16.26
CA GLY A 984 56.98 12.30 15.12
C GLY A 984 55.78 11.50 15.60
N LYS A 985 54.79 11.32 14.74
CA LYS A 985 53.54 10.65 15.07
C LYS A 985 53.15 9.66 13.98
N ASN A 986 52.45 8.62 14.38
CA ASN A 986 51.67 7.73 13.52
C ASN A 986 50.30 7.51 14.18
N ASP A 987 49.51 6.59 13.65
CA ASP A 987 48.11 6.42 14.07
C ASP A 987 47.96 5.80 15.46
N SER A 988 49.02 5.22 16.03
CA SER A 988 48.97 4.60 17.35
C SER A 988 49.84 5.32 18.39
N TYR A 989 50.92 5.99 17.96
CA TYR A 989 51.94 6.54 18.86
C TYR A 989 52.48 7.91 18.44
N ILE A 990 52.82 8.72 19.44
CA ILE A 990 53.58 9.96 19.36
C ILE A 990 54.97 9.74 19.99
N VAL A 991 56.03 9.84 19.20
CA VAL A 991 57.42 9.65 19.64
C VAL A 991 58.12 10.99 19.80
N VAL A 992 58.49 11.34 21.03
CA VAL A 992 59.20 12.55 21.40
C VAL A 992 60.67 12.25 21.69
N ARG A 993 61.58 12.93 20.99
CA ARG A 993 63.03 12.93 21.24
C ARG A 993 63.46 14.27 21.84
N GLY A 994 63.89 14.30 23.10
CA GLY A 994 64.38 15.49 23.79
C GLY A 994 65.89 15.50 24.00
N LYS A 995 66.57 16.65 23.78
CA LYS A 995 67.99 16.85 24.12
C LYS A 995 68.15 17.52 25.49
N HIS A 996 68.70 16.81 26.47
CA HIS A 996 68.96 17.35 27.81
C HIS A 996 70.35 18.03 27.89
N ARG A 997 70.45 19.22 28.49
CA ARG A 997 71.69 20.04 28.53
C ARG A 997 72.86 19.42 29.31
N ILE A 998 72.60 18.45 30.19
CA ILE A 998 73.59 17.85 31.10
C ILE A 998 73.60 16.30 31.03
N ARG A 999 72.54 15.67 30.52
CA ARG A 999 72.29 14.21 30.66
C ARG A 999 71.64 13.61 29.41
N GLY A 1000 72.28 13.70 28.25
CA GLY A 1000 71.95 12.84 27.09
C GLY A 1000 70.60 13.00 26.40
N ASP A 1001 70.45 12.36 25.24
CA ASP A 1001 69.19 12.34 24.47
C ASP A 1001 68.21 11.29 25.04
N ILE A 1002 66.94 11.66 25.20
CA ILE A 1002 65.84 10.81 25.73
C ILE A 1002 64.78 10.64 24.65
N VAL A 1003 64.23 9.42 24.54
CA VAL A 1003 63.06 9.09 23.70
C VAL A 1003 61.89 8.72 24.60
N ILE A 1004 60.73 9.32 24.36
CA ILE A 1004 59.47 9.04 25.04
C ILE A 1004 58.43 8.72 23.98
N VAL A 1005 57.67 7.65 24.18
CA VAL A 1005 56.57 7.21 23.33
C VAL A 1005 55.30 7.42 24.11
N TYR A 1006 54.34 8.05 23.48
CA TYR A 1006 52.98 8.20 23.96
C TYR A 1006 52.03 7.49 23.01
N SER A 1007 50.93 6.95 23.51
CA SER A 1007 49.78 6.56 22.68
C SER A 1007 49.01 7.83 22.26
N ARG A 1008 48.05 7.69 21.34
CA ARG A 1008 47.28 8.83 20.81
C ARG A 1008 46.36 9.51 21.82
N ASP A 1009 45.94 8.78 22.85
CA ASP A 1009 45.22 9.29 24.02
C ASP A 1009 46.11 10.14 24.95
N GLY A 1010 47.43 10.22 24.69
CA GLY A 1010 48.39 10.97 25.50
C GLY A 1010 49.01 10.16 26.65
N THR A 1011 48.71 8.87 26.77
CA THR A 1011 49.30 8.00 27.80
C THR A 1011 50.77 7.68 27.46
N GLN A 1012 51.68 7.75 28.44
CA GLN A 1012 53.10 7.50 28.19
C GLN A 1012 53.39 6.00 28.17
N VAL A 1013 53.43 5.41 26.98
CA VAL A 1013 53.64 3.96 26.77
C VAL A 1013 55.08 3.54 27.06
N HIS A 1014 56.08 4.36 26.71
CA HIS A 1014 57.48 3.97 26.88
C HIS A 1014 58.43 5.16 27.05
N LYS A 1015 59.48 5.03 27.89
CA LYS A 1015 60.49 6.07 28.07
C LYS A 1015 61.88 5.45 28.21
N ARG A 1016 62.83 5.87 27.36
CA ARG A 1016 64.20 5.34 27.36
C ARG A 1016 65.26 6.41 27.11
N ARG A 1017 66.47 6.16 27.62
CA ARG A 1017 67.67 6.96 27.33
C ARG A 1017 68.43 6.35 26.16
N MET A 1018 68.90 7.18 25.23
CA MET A 1018 69.75 6.71 24.13
C MET A 1018 71.19 6.48 24.57
N GLY A 1019 71.75 5.34 24.15
CA GLY A 1019 73.15 4.96 24.32
C GLY A 1019 74.10 5.87 23.54
N ILE A 1020 75.40 5.80 23.84
CA ILE A 1020 76.43 6.68 23.23
C ILE A 1020 76.58 6.40 21.72
N GLU A 1021 76.47 5.14 21.28
CA GLU A 1021 76.55 4.76 19.86
C GLU A 1021 75.33 5.22 19.05
N GLU A 1022 74.12 5.11 19.62
CA GLU A 1022 72.85 5.53 19.00
C GLU A 1022 72.75 7.05 18.80
N ARG A 1023 73.49 7.86 19.58
CA ARG A 1023 73.52 9.34 19.46
C ARG A 1023 74.20 9.87 18.21
N PHE A 1024 75.11 9.09 17.62
CA PHE A 1024 75.88 9.45 16.43
C PHE A 1024 75.46 8.68 15.16
N GLY A 1025 74.52 7.73 15.30
CA GLY A 1025 74.02 6.86 14.22
C GLY A 1025 73.07 7.54 13.23
N GLY A 1026 73.43 8.72 12.73
CA GLY A 1026 72.74 9.40 11.63
C GLY A 1026 73.67 10.00 10.57
N TRP A 1027 74.98 9.73 10.64
CA TRP A 1027 75.96 10.22 9.65
C TRP A 1027 76.80 9.11 9.00
N PHE A 1028 76.56 7.83 9.34
CA PHE A 1028 77.14 6.66 8.66
C PHE A 1028 76.19 5.45 8.74
N LYS A 1029 75.13 5.46 7.93
CA LYS A 1029 74.61 4.31 7.19
C LYS A 1029 73.62 4.83 6.16
#